data_AF-A0A6H1REN4-F1
#
_entry.id   AF-A0A6H1REN4-F1
#
_cell.length_a   1.000
_cell.length_b   1.000
_cell.length_c   1.000
_cell.angle_alpha   90.00
_cell.angle_beta   90.00
_cell.angle_gamma   90.00
#
_symmetry.space_group_name_H-M   'P 1'
#
loop_
_entity.id
_entity.type
_entity.pdbx_description
1 polymer ?
#
loop_
_entity_poly.entity_id
_entity_poly.type
_entity_poly.pdbx_seq_one_letter_code
_entity_poly.pdbx_strand_id
1 'polypeptide(L)'
;MALAGGTLGAVTAGQLVDGAPSAQAADLDPAPFTLGVASGEPNHDSVVLWTRLAPDPLNAETGGMPAEQVPVRWEIAADENFRQVLQSGTATASPQSAHTVHVLVRDLAPGRWYWYRFQADGTYSRIGRTRTMPPLGAPVDRMRFAFVSCQSWVGGPYPAYRDLADQDVDFVIHLGDYIYETANGSLTEFRGLHARYKTSPDLRAAHARFPFILTWDDHEVQNNYAGAVAGGTGDGRPFLERRANGYQAYYEHLPMRPEQQPHGPEALMYRRIRFGRLAEFSVLDTRQYRSDQALGDGRKAPAGEVYDPARTMTGPAQEQWLLQGLSESAAKWNVIAQQTIMAAFDYDLGPGQIVNLDQWDGYPAARSRILDFIDQHRPSNPVVLSGDWHTHWVNDLKTDFTDPASETIATEFVGTSISSGAGWDADVRQGLAANPHVKFYNGSYRGYVLCDVTAQRWRSDLRIVLNARDAVSPAYTIAAFEVRDGIPGAQRIDAGDGLVGKVTDDSTGAALPNVEVAIIGADGNRVTASTTDPSGEYTVFVPPGTYTVAANGVGYNRASSVTTVESGKPTRVDLRLSRAVAHASTGRTVPGPQSQATTSDIVIGNDLMALAVSAGSNDGQLPGATVGKPLDLAAVGHLDQLDWLNLSYASTAQPRGANAWQQLTVKYTSVEVVATTDSSAVVRAAGTSTDFPDVEAVTTYRIDNGQPWVTAETTFTNRGAQACTFWTGDVIDHDGAGQRSGIAGHGTITTGYGSPGDYVPSGTWIGMTGSDRQTYGLLYENSSFGAYGNGNWIMSQLQVALEPGATFTLRRRVAAVDSGADSDPFTALARL
;
A
#
# COMPACT_ATOMS: atom_id res chain seq x y z
N MET A 1 31.89 11.02 9.15
CA MET A 1 30.87 10.65 10.15
C MET A 1 29.57 10.48 9.36
N ALA A 2 29.01 9.28 9.36
CA ALA A 2 28.00 8.80 8.41
C ALA A 2 26.67 9.56 8.51
N LEU A 3 26.12 9.99 7.37
CA LEU A 3 24.79 10.60 7.25
C LEU A 3 23.79 9.48 6.91
N ALA A 4 22.88 9.21 7.83
CA ALA A 4 21.74 8.32 7.67
C ALA A 4 20.54 9.14 7.15
N GLY A 5 20.22 8.98 5.86
CA GLY A 5 18.89 9.29 5.33
C GLY A 5 17.95 8.17 5.73
N GLY A 6 17.12 8.42 6.74
CA GLY A 6 16.13 7.46 7.22
C GLY A 6 15.02 7.27 6.19
N THR A 7 15.07 6.12 5.51
CA THR A 7 13.96 5.24 5.15
C THR A 7 12.59 5.61 5.78
N LEU A 8 11.81 6.47 5.14
CA LEU A 8 10.34 6.43 5.24
C LEU A 8 9.89 5.26 4.37
N GLY A 9 9.82 4.08 4.99
CA GLY A 9 9.67 2.77 4.35
C GLY A 9 10.04 1.61 5.26
N ALA A 10 10.68 1.87 6.40
CA ALA A 10 10.68 0.93 7.52
C ALA A 10 9.51 1.29 8.45
N VAL A 11 8.32 0.72 8.20
CA VAL A 11 7.49 0.42 9.36
C VAL A 11 8.33 -0.57 10.15
N THR A 12 8.90 -0.11 11.26
CA THR A 12 9.43 -1.00 12.27
C THR A 12 8.28 -1.93 12.68
N ALA A 13 8.24 -3.13 12.11
CA ALA A 13 7.56 -4.28 12.70
C ALA A 13 8.09 -4.58 14.13
N GLY A 14 9.13 -3.85 14.58
CA GLY A 14 9.74 -3.88 15.90
C GLY A 14 8.97 -3.24 17.07
N GLN A 15 7.73 -2.76 16.91
CA GLN A 15 6.88 -2.42 18.06
C GLN A 15 5.43 -2.95 17.92
N LEU A 16 5.23 -4.22 17.58
CA LEU A 16 3.96 -4.93 17.84
C LEU A 16 4.19 -6.43 18.15
N VAL A 17 5.19 -6.76 18.99
CA VAL A 17 5.32 -8.14 19.52
C VAL A 17 4.35 -8.41 20.69
N ASP A 18 3.78 -7.37 21.32
CA ASP A 18 2.82 -7.55 22.40
C ASP A 18 1.40 -7.18 21.95
N GLY A 19 0.51 -8.18 21.85
CA GLY A 19 -0.93 -7.95 21.94
C GLY A 19 -1.88 -8.78 21.06
N ALA A 20 -1.41 -9.53 20.06
CA ALA A 20 -2.29 -10.46 19.34
C ALA A 20 -2.46 -11.76 20.16
N PRO A 21 -3.69 -12.25 20.41
CA PRO A 21 -3.90 -13.48 21.17
C PRO A 21 -3.20 -14.65 20.46
N SER A 22 -2.37 -15.39 21.21
CA SER A 22 -1.88 -16.69 20.75
C SER A 22 -3.07 -17.63 20.55
N ALA A 23 -3.02 -18.46 19.51
CA ALA A 23 -4.00 -19.54 19.34
C ALA A 23 -4.01 -20.41 20.62
N GLN A 24 -5.18 -20.72 21.15
CA GLN A 24 -5.28 -21.55 22.34
C GLN A 24 -5.01 -23.02 21.96
N ALA A 25 -4.56 -23.84 22.91
CA ALA A 25 -4.33 -25.27 22.67
C ALA A 25 -5.57 -26.00 22.14
N ALA A 26 -6.78 -25.51 22.44
CA ALA A 26 -8.04 -26.04 21.93
C ALA A 26 -8.27 -25.75 20.43
N ASP A 27 -7.57 -24.76 19.86
CA ASP A 27 -7.70 -24.38 18.45
C ASP A 27 -6.74 -25.17 17.56
N LEU A 28 -5.70 -25.79 18.13
CA LEU A 28 -4.68 -26.56 17.40
C LEU A 28 -5.15 -27.99 17.07
N ASP A 29 -4.48 -28.60 16.10
CA ASP A 29 -4.67 -30.03 15.84
C ASP A 29 -4.12 -30.91 16.97
N PRO A 30 -4.61 -32.15 17.12
CA PRO A 30 -4.05 -33.12 18.06
C PRO A 30 -2.54 -33.30 17.87
N ALA A 31 -1.80 -33.21 18.97
CA ALA A 31 -0.37 -33.51 18.98
C ALA A 31 -0.09 -34.95 18.51
N PRO A 32 1.00 -35.18 17.77
CA PRO A 32 2.07 -34.24 17.44
C PRO A 32 1.80 -33.36 16.21
N PHE A 33 0.65 -33.47 15.55
CA PHE A 33 0.36 -32.80 14.27
C PHE A 33 -0.24 -31.40 14.43
N THR A 34 0.15 -30.64 15.45
CA THR A 34 -0.50 -29.37 15.85
C THR A 34 -0.53 -28.30 14.74
N LEU A 35 0.44 -28.35 13.82
CA LEU A 35 0.57 -27.46 12.65
C LEU A 35 -0.21 -27.94 11.43
N GLY A 36 -0.96 -29.04 11.56
CA GLY A 36 -1.76 -29.65 10.52
C GLY A 36 -0.95 -30.31 9.42
N VAL A 37 -1.61 -30.50 8.29
CA VAL A 37 -1.07 -31.15 7.09
C VAL A 37 -1.19 -30.22 5.90
N ALA A 38 -0.33 -30.41 4.90
CA ALA A 38 -0.40 -29.68 3.64
C ALA A 38 -0.08 -30.60 2.46
N SER A 39 -0.50 -30.20 1.28
CA SER A 39 -0.07 -30.83 0.03
C SER A 39 0.31 -29.75 -0.97
N GLY A 40 1.13 -30.11 -1.94
CA GLY A 40 1.65 -29.10 -2.85
C GLY A 40 2.41 -29.66 -4.02
N GLU A 41 2.81 -28.74 -4.88
CA GLU A 41 3.55 -29.01 -6.10
C GLU A 41 2.94 -30.14 -6.96
N PRO A 42 1.62 -30.12 -7.21
CA PRO A 42 0.96 -31.20 -7.94
C PRO A 42 1.45 -31.26 -9.39
N ASN A 43 1.68 -32.48 -9.86
CA ASN A 43 1.88 -32.82 -11.27
C ASN A 43 0.76 -33.80 -11.68
N HIS A 44 0.75 -34.21 -12.95
CA HIS A 44 -0.25 -35.12 -13.47
C HIS A 44 -0.20 -36.51 -12.83
N ASP A 45 0.93 -36.93 -12.29
CA ASP A 45 1.15 -38.27 -11.74
C ASP A 45 1.61 -38.28 -10.28
N SER A 46 1.77 -37.11 -9.67
CA SER A 46 2.44 -36.98 -8.38
C SER A 46 2.03 -35.75 -7.60
N VAL A 47 2.21 -35.82 -6.28
CA VAL A 47 1.97 -34.71 -5.36
C VAL A 47 2.88 -34.83 -4.14
N VAL A 48 3.25 -33.70 -3.54
CA VAL A 48 3.94 -33.66 -2.26
C VAL A 48 2.91 -33.67 -1.13
N LEU A 49 3.11 -34.53 -0.14
CA LEU A 49 2.41 -34.51 1.14
C LEU A 49 3.37 -34.01 2.22
N TRP A 50 2.86 -33.16 3.11
CA TRP A 50 3.66 -32.51 4.14
C TRP A 50 2.98 -32.53 5.51
N THR A 51 3.79 -32.69 6.56
CA THR A 51 3.42 -32.39 7.95
C THR A 51 4.68 -32.09 8.78
N ARG A 52 4.51 -31.50 9.97
CA ARG A 52 5.57 -31.39 11.00
C ARG A 52 5.10 -32.01 12.32
N LEU A 53 5.97 -32.77 12.97
CA LEU A 53 5.75 -33.20 14.36
C LEU A 53 6.18 -32.08 15.30
N ALA A 54 5.24 -31.48 16.00
CA ALA A 54 5.48 -30.37 16.92
C ALA A 54 4.41 -30.35 18.04
N PRO A 55 4.49 -31.20 19.07
CA PRO A 55 3.54 -31.20 20.18
C PRO A 55 3.47 -29.85 20.94
N ASP A 56 4.55 -29.07 20.93
CA ASP A 56 4.63 -27.70 21.44
C ASP A 56 5.17 -26.76 20.34
N PRO A 57 4.32 -26.33 19.39
CA PRO A 57 4.77 -25.65 18.18
C PRO A 57 5.42 -24.28 18.43
N LEU A 58 5.15 -23.65 19.56
CA LEU A 58 5.75 -22.35 19.91
C LEU A 58 7.09 -22.47 20.63
N ASN A 59 7.51 -23.69 20.99
CA ASN A 59 8.90 -23.97 21.31
C ASN A 59 9.73 -23.94 20.02
N ALA A 60 10.31 -22.77 19.72
CA ALA A 60 11.02 -22.53 18.46
C ALA A 60 12.25 -23.46 18.26
N GLU A 61 12.86 -23.95 19.34
CA GLU A 61 14.06 -24.80 19.25
C GLU A 61 13.76 -26.21 18.75
N THR A 62 12.72 -26.85 19.29
CA THR A 62 12.45 -28.27 19.03
C THR A 62 11.03 -28.58 18.61
N GLY A 63 10.09 -27.63 18.71
CA GLY A 63 8.66 -27.90 18.59
C GLY A 63 8.12 -28.83 19.68
N GLY A 64 8.87 -29.03 20.78
CA GLY A 64 8.57 -30.01 21.82
C GLY A 64 8.97 -31.45 21.48
N MET A 65 9.69 -31.67 20.38
CA MET A 65 10.17 -33.00 19.99
C MET A 65 11.50 -33.38 20.67
N PRO A 66 11.74 -34.67 20.96
CA PRO A 66 13.05 -35.17 21.38
C PRO A 66 14.09 -35.12 20.25
N ALA A 67 15.38 -35.10 20.62
CA ALA A 67 16.50 -35.10 19.68
C ALA A 67 16.78 -36.48 19.03
N GLU A 68 15.72 -37.16 18.59
CA GLU A 68 15.77 -38.47 17.93
C GLU A 68 14.92 -38.49 16.66
N GLN A 69 15.18 -39.49 15.80
CA GLN A 69 14.41 -39.69 14.58
C GLN A 69 13.08 -40.40 14.89
N VAL A 70 11.98 -39.92 14.32
CA VAL A 70 10.64 -40.48 14.54
C VAL A 70 10.08 -41.03 13.23
N PRO A 71 9.69 -42.32 13.16
CA PRO A 71 9.02 -42.86 11.99
C PRO A 71 7.58 -42.34 11.91
N VAL A 72 7.19 -41.82 10.74
CA VAL A 72 5.86 -41.30 10.46
C VAL A 72 5.25 -42.10 9.32
N ARG A 73 4.18 -42.83 9.60
CA ARG A 73 3.43 -43.56 8.58
C ARG A 73 2.57 -42.58 7.78
N TRP A 74 2.46 -42.77 6.48
CA TRP A 74 1.61 -41.96 5.61
C TRP A 74 0.75 -42.86 4.73
N GLU A 75 -0.44 -42.38 4.40
CA GLU A 75 -1.40 -43.06 3.52
C GLU A 75 -2.01 -42.05 2.55
N ILE A 76 -2.23 -42.48 1.30
CA ILE A 76 -3.07 -41.77 0.33
C ILE A 76 -4.17 -42.72 -0.17
N ALA A 77 -5.40 -42.23 -0.26
CA ALA A 77 -6.58 -43.01 -0.54
C ALA A 77 -7.46 -42.38 -1.62
N ALA A 78 -8.31 -43.21 -2.22
CA ALA A 78 -9.29 -42.80 -3.21
C ALA A 78 -10.57 -42.20 -2.60
N ASP A 79 -10.74 -42.28 -1.28
CA ASP A 79 -11.91 -41.81 -0.54
C ASP A 79 -11.53 -41.25 0.85
N GLU A 80 -12.34 -40.33 1.36
CA GLU A 80 -12.10 -39.63 2.62
C GLU A 80 -12.14 -40.52 3.87
N ASN A 81 -12.78 -41.70 3.78
CA ASN A 81 -12.88 -42.63 4.89
C ASN A 81 -11.74 -43.67 4.88
N PHE A 82 -10.78 -43.54 3.96
CA PHE A 82 -9.64 -44.45 3.80
C PHE A 82 -10.07 -45.92 3.62
N ARG A 83 -11.21 -46.18 2.97
CA ARG A 83 -11.65 -47.54 2.64
C ARG A 83 -10.81 -48.15 1.53
N GLN A 84 -10.31 -47.31 0.62
CA GLN A 84 -9.44 -47.68 -0.48
C GLN A 84 -8.12 -46.90 -0.40
N VAL A 85 -7.22 -47.36 0.47
CA VAL A 85 -5.82 -46.90 0.49
C VAL A 85 -5.13 -47.37 -0.79
N LEU A 86 -4.56 -46.43 -1.54
CA LEU A 86 -3.90 -46.69 -2.82
C LEU A 86 -2.40 -46.88 -2.64
N GLN A 87 -1.78 -46.04 -1.82
CA GLN A 87 -0.37 -46.16 -1.44
C GLN A 87 -0.20 -45.80 0.03
N SER A 88 0.82 -46.37 0.64
CA SER A 88 1.23 -46.06 2.02
C SER A 88 2.72 -46.31 2.19
N GLY A 89 3.32 -45.64 3.15
CA GLY A 89 4.73 -45.86 3.50
C GLY A 89 5.08 -45.28 4.86
N THR A 90 6.38 -45.25 5.15
CA THR A 90 6.93 -44.62 6.34
C THR A 90 8.01 -43.64 5.91
N ALA A 91 7.90 -42.40 6.37
CA ALA A 91 8.94 -41.39 6.27
C ALA A 91 9.59 -41.19 7.64
N THR A 92 10.81 -40.64 7.67
CA THR A 92 11.52 -40.39 8.93
C THR A 92 11.58 -38.89 9.18
N ALA A 93 10.97 -38.44 10.27
CA ALA A 93 11.07 -37.07 10.76
C ALA A 93 12.34 -36.94 11.62
N SER A 94 13.25 -36.04 11.26
CA SER A 94 14.55 -35.88 11.94
C SER A 94 14.69 -34.54 12.68
N PRO A 95 15.44 -34.47 13.79
CA PRO A 95 15.70 -33.21 14.49
C PRO A 95 16.38 -32.15 13.61
N GLN A 96 17.23 -32.58 12.68
CA GLN A 96 17.95 -31.69 11.77
C GLN A 96 17.02 -30.91 10.84
N SER A 97 15.84 -31.46 10.56
CA SER A 97 14.78 -30.86 9.73
C SER A 97 13.58 -30.41 10.57
N ALA A 98 13.75 -30.15 11.86
CA ALA A 98 12.66 -29.78 12.78
C ALA A 98 11.48 -30.77 12.79
N HIS A 99 11.77 -32.06 12.59
CA HIS A 99 10.82 -33.16 12.50
C HIS A 99 9.72 -32.96 11.45
N THR A 100 10.07 -32.33 10.33
CA THR A 100 9.19 -32.22 9.17
C THR A 100 9.23 -33.48 8.32
N VAL A 101 8.14 -33.73 7.61
CA VAL A 101 7.98 -34.86 6.70
C VAL A 101 7.57 -34.34 5.33
N HIS A 102 8.31 -34.72 4.31
CA HIS A 102 7.99 -34.49 2.90
C HIS A 102 7.90 -35.84 2.20
N VAL A 103 6.77 -36.13 1.57
CA VAL A 103 6.55 -37.35 0.80
C VAL A 103 6.13 -37.00 -0.60
N LEU A 104 6.99 -37.27 -1.59
CA LEU A 104 6.61 -37.20 -3.00
C LEU A 104 5.96 -38.52 -3.40
N VAL A 105 4.63 -38.52 -3.43
CA VAL A 105 3.85 -39.66 -3.90
C VAL A 105 3.79 -39.62 -5.43
N ARG A 106 4.20 -40.71 -6.08
CA ARG A 106 4.24 -40.86 -7.55
C ARG A 106 3.24 -41.92 -8.01
N ASP A 107 3.16 -42.13 -9.32
CA ASP A 107 2.32 -43.16 -9.95
C ASP A 107 0.83 -43.01 -9.60
N LEU A 108 0.38 -41.77 -9.40
CA LEU A 108 -1.03 -41.42 -9.21
C LEU A 108 -1.71 -41.24 -10.56
N ALA A 109 -3.02 -41.47 -10.59
CA ALA A 109 -3.80 -41.19 -11.79
C ALA A 109 -4.04 -39.67 -11.93
N PRO A 110 -4.00 -39.12 -13.16
CA PRO A 110 -4.13 -37.69 -13.41
C PRO A 110 -5.56 -37.16 -13.24
N GLY A 111 -5.67 -35.88 -12.90
CA GLY A 111 -6.93 -35.13 -12.83
C GLY A 111 -7.89 -35.58 -11.73
N ARG A 112 -7.39 -36.20 -10.65
CA ARG A 112 -8.23 -36.82 -9.61
C ARG A 112 -7.97 -36.24 -8.23
N TRP A 113 -9.03 -36.21 -7.44
CA TRP A 113 -8.97 -35.92 -6.00
C TRP A 113 -8.53 -37.16 -5.22
N TYR A 114 -7.72 -36.93 -4.18
CA TYR A 114 -7.19 -37.91 -3.24
C TYR A 114 -7.30 -37.39 -1.81
N TRP A 115 -7.30 -38.30 -0.85
CA TRP A 115 -7.25 -38.00 0.58
C TRP A 115 -6.00 -38.60 1.19
N TYR A 116 -5.37 -37.90 2.13
CA TYR A 116 -4.14 -38.34 2.75
C TYR A 116 -4.10 -38.04 4.24
N ARG A 117 -3.33 -38.84 4.99
CA ARG A 117 -3.14 -38.66 6.43
C ARG A 117 -1.79 -39.22 6.87
N PHE A 118 -1.34 -38.77 8.04
CA PHE A 118 -0.13 -39.24 8.71
C PHE A 118 -0.47 -39.91 10.04
N GLN A 119 0.43 -40.76 10.51
CA GLN A 119 0.35 -41.39 11.82
C GLN A 119 1.72 -41.40 12.51
N ALA A 120 1.75 -40.92 13.75
CA ALA A 120 2.91 -40.95 14.64
C ALA A 120 2.40 -41.09 16.08
N ASP A 121 3.12 -41.85 16.92
CA ASP A 121 2.78 -42.07 18.33
C ASP A 121 1.32 -42.48 18.58
N GLY A 122 0.80 -43.36 17.73
CA GLY A 122 -0.58 -43.86 17.82
C GLY A 122 -1.67 -42.85 17.45
N THR A 123 -1.30 -41.61 17.11
CA THR A 123 -2.22 -40.53 16.74
C THR A 123 -2.24 -40.35 15.22
N TYR A 124 -3.42 -40.09 14.65
CA TYR A 124 -3.56 -39.69 13.26
C TYR A 124 -3.59 -38.16 13.16
N SER A 125 -2.99 -37.62 12.10
CA SER A 125 -3.20 -36.22 11.71
C SER A 125 -4.65 -35.97 11.31
N ARG A 126 -5.04 -34.70 11.16
CA ARG A 126 -6.23 -34.37 10.36
C ARG A 126 -6.10 -34.97 8.95
N ILE A 127 -7.24 -35.23 8.31
CA ILE A 127 -7.27 -35.70 6.92
C ILE A 127 -7.04 -34.49 6.01
N GLY A 128 -6.10 -34.62 5.09
CA GLY A 128 -5.92 -33.70 3.99
C GLY A 128 -6.58 -34.21 2.71
N ARG A 129 -6.89 -33.30 1.79
CA ARG A 129 -7.37 -33.53 0.43
C ARG A 129 -6.41 -32.88 -0.55
N THR A 130 -6.14 -33.56 -1.66
CA THR A 130 -5.23 -33.07 -2.70
C THR A 130 -5.66 -33.51 -4.09
N ARG A 131 -5.04 -32.95 -5.13
CA ARG A 131 -5.40 -33.21 -6.54
C ARG A 131 -4.15 -33.31 -7.42
N THR A 132 -4.13 -34.33 -8.29
CA THR A 132 -3.17 -34.39 -9.40
C THR A 132 -3.64 -33.52 -10.57
N MET A 133 -2.69 -32.96 -11.30
CA MET A 133 -3.01 -32.16 -12.50
C MET A 133 -3.60 -33.05 -13.61
N PRO A 134 -4.34 -32.48 -14.59
CA PRO A 134 -4.76 -33.23 -15.78
C PRO A 134 -3.55 -33.80 -16.54
N PRO A 135 -3.74 -34.84 -17.37
CA PRO A 135 -2.65 -35.38 -18.18
C PRO A 135 -2.00 -34.29 -19.04
N LEU A 136 -0.68 -34.36 -19.20
CA LEU A 136 0.04 -33.44 -20.08
C LEU A 136 -0.56 -33.50 -21.50
N GLY A 137 -0.86 -32.34 -22.08
CA GLY A 137 -1.44 -32.29 -23.42
C GLY A 137 -2.94 -32.63 -23.51
N ALA A 138 -3.62 -32.95 -22.40
CA ALA A 138 -5.07 -33.19 -22.44
C ALA A 138 -5.86 -31.90 -22.70
N PRO A 139 -6.94 -31.94 -23.50
CA PRO A 139 -7.92 -30.85 -23.51
C PRO A 139 -8.61 -30.80 -22.15
N VAL A 140 -8.74 -29.61 -21.59
CA VAL A 140 -9.38 -29.37 -20.29
C VAL A 140 -10.36 -28.23 -20.46
N ASP A 141 -11.63 -28.47 -20.10
CA ASP A 141 -12.70 -27.50 -20.34
C ASP A 141 -12.64 -26.30 -19.37
N ARG A 142 -12.19 -26.55 -18.13
CA ARG A 142 -12.18 -25.58 -17.05
C ARG A 142 -11.06 -25.84 -16.04
N MET A 143 -10.45 -24.77 -15.54
CA MET A 143 -9.54 -24.75 -14.40
C MET A 143 -10.01 -23.66 -13.44
N ARG A 144 -10.08 -23.94 -12.15
CA ARG A 144 -10.41 -22.95 -11.14
C ARG A 144 -9.33 -22.93 -10.07
N PHE A 145 -8.72 -21.79 -9.79
CA PHE A 145 -7.65 -21.67 -8.81
C PHE A 145 -7.75 -20.35 -8.06
N ALA A 146 -7.01 -20.22 -6.96
CA ALA A 146 -6.85 -18.94 -6.27
C ALA A 146 -5.37 -18.57 -6.16
N PHE A 147 -5.07 -17.29 -6.05
CA PHE A 147 -3.74 -16.84 -5.64
C PHE A 147 -3.79 -15.83 -4.50
N VAL A 148 -2.75 -15.88 -3.66
CA VAL A 148 -2.63 -15.20 -2.37
C VAL A 148 -1.20 -14.73 -2.14
N SER A 149 -1.00 -13.72 -1.30
CA SER A 149 0.30 -13.28 -0.79
C SER A 149 0.15 -12.52 0.53
N CYS A 150 1.28 -12.14 1.14
CA CYS A 150 1.35 -11.10 2.17
C CYS A 150 0.39 -11.33 3.34
N GLN A 151 0.70 -12.36 4.12
CA GLN A 151 -0.14 -12.80 5.25
C GLN A 151 0.49 -12.43 6.59
N SER A 152 0.87 -11.16 6.84
CA SER A 152 1.45 -10.77 8.13
C SER A 152 0.60 -11.23 9.32
N TRP A 153 1.21 -11.94 10.28
CA TRP A 153 0.52 -12.45 11.48
C TRP A 153 -0.08 -11.34 12.34
N VAL A 154 0.55 -10.16 12.37
CA VAL A 154 0.05 -8.98 13.09
C VAL A 154 -1.23 -8.43 12.44
N GLY A 155 -1.43 -8.71 11.16
CA GLY A 155 -2.56 -8.25 10.35
C GLY A 155 -3.89 -8.94 10.67
N GLY A 156 -3.89 -10.15 11.22
CA GLY A 156 -5.11 -10.80 11.70
C GLY A 156 -5.16 -12.34 11.59
N PRO A 157 -6.27 -12.96 12.00
CA PRO A 157 -6.47 -14.42 12.09
C PRO A 157 -6.64 -15.16 10.74
N TYR A 158 -6.70 -14.43 9.62
CA TYR A 158 -6.87 -14.90 8.24
C TYR A 158 -8.28 -15.39 7.83
N PRO A 159 -9.34 -14.59 8.03
CA PRO A 159 -10.69 -14.93 7.56
C PRO A 159 -10.78 -15.11 6.03
N ALA A 160 -9.83 -14.58 5.27
CA ALA A 160 -9.73 -14.82 3.83
C ALA A 160 -9.44 -16.30 3.49
N TYR A 161 -8.63 -16.99 4.30
CA TYR A 161 -8.41 -18.43 4.12
C TYR A 161 -9.62 -19.27 4.48
N ARG A 162 -10.44 -18.82 5.44
CA ARG A 162 -11.73 -19.45 5.75
C ARG A 162 -12.66 -19.41 4.53
N ASP A 163 -12.82 -18.22 3.93
CA ASP A 163 -13.60 -18.07 2.71
C ASP A 163 -13.03 -18.89 1.54
N LEU A 164 -11.69 -18.93 1.39
CA LEU A 164 -11.02 -19.73 0.37
C LEU A 164 -11.26 -21.24 0.57
N ALA A 165 -11.25 -21.73 1.81
CA ALA A 165 -11.49 -23.14 2.15
C ALA A 165 -12.88 -23.63 1.74
N ASP A 166 -13.87 -22.71 1.69
CA ASP A 166 -15.23 -22.98 1.21
C ASP A 166 -15.36 -22.92 -0.33
N GLN A 167 -14.33 -22.45 -1.04
CA GLN A 167 -14.34 -22.43 -2.51
C GLN A 167 -14.11 -23.82 -3.12
N ASP A 168 -14.50 -23.97 -4.38
CA ASP A 168 -14.16 -25.13 -5.20
C ASP A 168 -13.04 -24.76 -6.17
N VAL A 169 -11.80 -24.89 -5.71
CA VAL A 169 -10.57 -24.65 -6.49
C VAL A 169 -9.76 -25.94 -6.66
N ASP A 170 -9.06 -26.07 -7.78
CA ASP A 170 -8.14 -27.16 -8.12
C ASP A 170 -6.82 -27.06 -7.33
N PHE A 171 -6.31 -25.84 -7.12
CA PHE A 171 -5.07 -25.53 -6.39
C PHE A 171 -5.03 -24.06 -5.95
N VAL A 172 -4.06 -23.72 -5.09
CA VAL A 172 -3.77 -22.35 -4.64
C VAL A 172 -2.33 -21.99 -5.01
N ILE A 173 -2.08 -20.77 -5.49
CA ILE A 173 -0.72 -20.22 -5.68
C ILE A 173 -0.44 -19.21 -4.57
N HIS A 174 0.67 -19.38 -3.85
CA HIS A 174 1.17 -18.37 -2.90
C HIS A 174 2.35 -17.63 -3.54
N LEU A 175 2.22 -16.31 -3.71
CA LEU A 175 3.17 -15.50 -4.47
C LEU A 175 4.31 -14.89 -3.64
N GLY A 176 4.26 -15.05 -2.32
CA GLY A 176 5.33 -14.63 -1.41
C GLY A 176 4.81 -13.97 -0.14
N ASP A 177 5.69 -13.65 0.80
CA ASP A 177 5.36 -13.12 2.13
C ASP A 177 4.42 -14.03 2.92
N TYR A 178 4.73 -15.33 2.88
CA TYR A 178 4.12 -16.35 3.72
C TYR A 178 4.43 -16.10 5.19
N ILE A 179 5.63 -15.61 5.50
CA ILE A 179 6.00 -15.08 6.82
C ILE A 179 6.56 -13.67 6.70
N TYR A 180 6.63 -12.99 7.84
CA TYR A 180 7.38 -11.75 8.02
C TYR A 180 8.43 -11.97 9.09
N GLU A 181 9.67 -11.62 8.78
CA GLU A 181 10.85 -11.79 9.60
C GLU A 181 10.91 -10.81 10.78
N THR A 182 11.81 -11.09 11.73
CA THR A 182 12.17 -10.13 12.77
C THR A 182 13.62 -9.67 12.61
N ALA A 183 14.12 -8.91 13.59
CA ALA A 183 15.53 -8.54 13.66
C ALA A 183 16.45 -9.72 14.01
N ASN A 184 15.92 -10.85 14.48
CA ASN A 184 16.67 -12.11 14.54
C ASN A 184 16.65 -12.74 13.12
N GLY A 185 17.64 -13.56 12.76
CA GLY A 185 17.71 -14.22 11.44
C GLY A 185 18.28 -15.63 11.54
N SER A 186 18.06 -16.25 12.69
CA SER A 186 18.50 -17.60 12.97
C SER A 186 17.52 -18.62 12.41
N LEU A 187 18.01 -19.82 12.11
CA LEU A 187 17.14 -20.93 11.71
C LEU A 187 16.06 -21.23 12.75
N THR A 188 16.39 -21.19 14.04
CA THR A 188 15.43 -21.35 15.14
C THR A 188 14.31 -20.31 15.06
N GLU A 189 14.63 -19.05 14.79
CA GLU A 189 13.62 -18.00 14.70
C GLU A 189 12.73 -18.17 13.47
N PHE A 190 13.28 -18.44 12.28
CA PHE A 190 12.45 -18.71 11.10
C PHE A 190 11.54 -19.94 11.30
N ARG A 191 12.02 -21.02 11.94
CA ARG A 191 11.19 -22.18 12.32
C ARG A 191 10.07 -21.78 13.28
N GLY A 192 10.36 -20.90 14.23
CA GLY A 192 9.37 -20.35 15.16
C GLY A 192 8.31 -19.49 14.45
N LEU A 193 8.72 -18.66 13.49
CA LEU A 193 7.81 -17.84 12.67
C LEU A 193 6.88 -18.71 11.83
N HIS A 194 7.40 -19.69 11.09
CA HIS A 194 6.55 -20.60 10.33
C HIS A 194 5.56 -21.37 11.20
N ALA A 195 6.00 -21.83 12.39
CA ALA A 195 5.11 -22.48 13.35
C ALA A 195 4.02 -21.53 13.85
N ARG A 196 4.37 -20.29 14.21
CA ARG A 196 3.44 -19.25 14.64
C ARG A 196 2.36 -19.00 13.59
N TYR A 197 2.74 -18.80 12.33
CA TYR A 197 1.78 -18.53 11.25
C TYR A 197 0.82 -19.71 11.05
N LYS A 198 1.34 -20.95 11.11
CA LYS A 198 0.53 -22.17 11.04
C LYS A 198 -0.32 -22.43 12.29
N THR A 199 -0.29 -21.58 13.32
CA THR A 199 -1.27 -21.63 14.41
C THR A 199 -2.65 -21.09 14.02
N SER A 200 -2.79 -20.39 12.88
CA SER A 200 -4.11 -20.03 12.35
C SER A 200 -4.90 -21.29 11.92
N PRO A 201 -6.12 -21.50 12.45
CA PRO A 201 -6.98 -22.62 12.04
C PRO A 201 -7.40 -22.53 10.58
N ASP A 202 -7.62 -21.30 10.07
CA ASP A 202 -8.05 -21.05 8.70
C ASP A 202 -6.94 -21.39 7.69
N LEU A 203 -5.70 -21.03 8.01
CA LEU A 203 -4.54 -21.42 7.19
C LEU A 203 -4.35 -22.94 7.15
N ARG A 204 -4.47 -23.63 8.29
CA ARG A 204 -4.39 -25.10 8.33
C ARG A 204 -5.55 -25.75 7.57
N ALA A 205 -6.75 -25.15 7.60
CA ALA A 205 -7.90 -25.65 6.86
C ALA A 205 -7.68 -25.54 5.35
N ALA A 206 -7.19 -24.39 4.87
CA ALA A 206 -6.85 -24.20 3.45
C ALA A 206 -5.74 -25.17 2.99
N HIS A 207 -4.65 -25.31 3.74
CA HIS A 207 -3.56 -26.26 3.43
C HIS A 207 -4.02 -27.72 3.40
N ALA A 208 -4.91 -28.11 4.31
CA ALA A 208 -5.48 -29.45 4.31
C ALA A 208 -6.47 -29.68 3.17
N ARG A 209 -6.99 -28.63 2.51
CA ARG A 209 -8.06 -28.76 1.52
C ARG A 209 -7.56 -28.79 0.08
N PHE A 210 -6.47 -28.07 -0.22
CA PHE A 210 -5.98 -27.86 -1.58
C PHE A 210 -4.46 -28.09 -1.68
N PRO A 211 -3.96 -28.51 -2.86
CA PRO A 211 -2.53 -28.43 -3.14
C PRO A 211 -2.09 -26.98 -3.36
N PHE A 212 -0.99 -26.59 -2.73
CA PHE A 212 -0.36 -25.28 -2.88
C PHE A 212 0.82 -25.33 -3.86
N ILE A 213 0.94 -24.30 -4.70
CA ILE A 213 2.11 -24.00 -5.53
C ILE A 213 2.74 -22.76 -4.92
N LEU A 214 3.97 -22.86 -4.45
CA LEU A 214 4.59 -21.80 -3.65
C LEU A 214 5.78 -21.16 -4.36
N THR A 215 5.92 -19.86 -4.20
CA THR A 215 7.16 -19.11 -4.40
C THR A 215 7.30 -18.10 -3.25
N TRP A 216 8.53 -17.71 -2.94
CA TRP A 216 8.81 -16.71 -1.90
C TRP A 216 8.82 -15.31 -2.49
N ASP A 217 8.85 -14.33 -1.60
CA ASP A 217 9.28 -12.96 -1.87
C ASP A 217 10.42 -12.57 -0.91
N ASP A 218 10.47 -11.33 -0.42
CA ASP A 218 11.53 -10.81 0.44
C ASP A 218 11.39 -11.24 1.89
N HIS A 219 10.19 -11.19 2.46
CA HIS A 219 9.96 -11.38 3.89
C HIS A 219 10.16 -12.83 4.40
N GLU A 220 10.33 -13.79 3.48
CA GLU A 220 10.87 -15.12 3.81
C GLU A 220 12.31 -15.08 4.35
N VAL A 221 13.01 -13.96 4.16
CA VAL A 221 14.40 -13.76 4.58
C VAL A 221 14.56 -12.41 5.26
N GLN A 222 14.29 -11.32 4.54
CA GLN A 222 14.49 -9.96 4.99
C GLN A 222 13.87 -8.98 4.00
N ASN A 223 13.09 -8.04 4.52
CA ASN A 223 12.47 -6.95 3.77
C ASN A 223 13.42 -6.36 2.72
N ASN A 224 12.99 -6.35 1.47
CA ASN A 224 13.66 -5.79 0.29
C ASN A 224 15.02 -6.42 -0.06
N TYR A 225 15.36 -7.65 0.34
CA TYR A 225 16.66 -8.22 -0.05
C TYR A 225 16.83 -8.41 -1.57
N ALA A 226 18.06 -8.33 -2.08
CA ALA A 226 18.35 -8.41 -3.50
C ALA A 226 19.55 -9.28 -3.82
N GLY A 227 19.29 -10.48 -4.33
CA GLY A 227 20.34 -11.45 -4.60
C GLY A 227 21.13 -11.76 -3.32
N ALA A 228 22.41 -11.40 -3.29
CA ALA A 228 23.29 -11.57 -2.13
C ALA A 228 23.37 -10.32 -1.23
N VAL A 229 22.56 -9.29 -1.49
CA VAL A 229 22.53 -8.03 -0.75
C VAL A 229 21.37 -8.05 0.24
N ALA A 230 21.67 -7.68 1.49
CA ALA A 230 20.67 -7.50 2.54
C ALA A 230 19.79 -6.30 2.25
N GLY A 231 18.49 -6.44 2.47
CA GLY A 231 17.58 -5.30 2.51
C GLY A 231 17.44 -4.75 3.93
N GLY A 232 17.16 -3.46 4.07
CA GLY A 232 16.96 -2.82 5.37
C GLY A 232 18.13 -2.98 6.37
N THR A 233 17.82 -3.03 7.67
CA THR A 233 18.83 -3.22 8.72
C THR A 233 19.12 -4.71 8.94
N GLY A 234 20.37 -5.11 8.71
CA GLY A 234 20.86 -6.46 9.03
C GLY A 234 20.78 -6.80 10.53
N ASP A 235 20.92 -8.09 10.84
CA ASP A 235 20.89 -8.67 12.18
C ASP A 235 22.28 -8.88 12.79
N GLY A 236 23.32 -8.29 12.17
CA GLY A 236 24.72 -8.50 12.51
C GLY A 236 25.32 -9.81 12.01
N ARG A 237 24.55 -10.67 11.34
CA ARG A 237 25.05 -11.88 10.66
C ARG A 237 25.43 -11.59 9.21
N PRO A 238 26.28 -12.42 8.59
CA PRO A 238 26.44 -12.41 7.14
C PRO A 238 25.10 -12.70 6.46
N PHE A 239 24.68 -11.84 5.52
CA PHE A 239 23.36 -11.96 4.89
C PHE A 239 23.10 -13.33 4.25
N LEU A 240 24.09 -13.93 3.59
CA LEU A 240 23.94 -15.26 3.00
C LEU A 240 23.70 -16.36 4.05
N GLU A 241 24.17 -16.19 5.29
CA GLU A 241 23.83 -17.11 6.37
C GLU A 241 22.34 -16.96 6.75
N ARG A 242 21.85 -15.72 6.86
CA ARG A 242 20.43 -15.44 7.08
C ARG A 242 19.55 -15.99 5.96
N ARG A 243 19.92 -15.79 4.70
CA ARG A 243 19.22 -16.34 3.52
C ARG A 243 19.17 -17.86 3.55
N ALA A 244 20.28 -18.52 3.90
CA ALA A 244 20.31 -19.97 4.07
C ALA A 244 19.35 -20.45 5.17
N ASN A 245 19.27 -19.74 6.30
CA ASN A 245 18.36 -20.07 7.39
C ASN A 245 16.89 -19.90 6.98
N GLY A 246 16.54 -18.78 6.33
CA GLY A 246 15.19 -18.52 5.81
C GLY A 246 14.76 -19.57 4.80
N TYR A 247 15.61 -19.86 3.80
CA TYR A 247 15.32 -20.88 2.78
C TYR A 247 15.17 -22.28 3.37
N GLN A 248 16.03 -22.65 4.32
CA GLN A 248 15.91 -23.94 5.00
C GLN A 248 14.58 -24.06 5.76
N ALA A 249 14.22 -23.06 6.55
CA ALA A 249 12.95 -23.05 7.27
C ALA A 249 11.75 -23.06 6.32
N TYR A 250 11.82 -22.34 5.20
CA TYR A 250 10.79 -22.30 4.17
C TYR A 250 10.52 -23.69 3.60
N TYR A 251 11.58 -24.39 3.16
CA TYR A 251 11.47 -25.77 2.67
C TYR A 251 10.93 -26.71 3.75
N GLU A 252 11.44 -26.62 4.98
CA GLU A 252 11.00 -27.43 6.12
C GLU A 252 9.49 -27.30 6.37
N HIS A 253 8.91 -26.10 6.21
CA HIS A 253 7.54 -25.82 6.65
C HIS A 253 6.48 -25.84 5.55
N LEU A 254 6.86 -26.11 4.30
CA LEU A 254 5.95 -26.01 3.16
C LEU A 254 6.03 -27.25 2.27
N PRO A 255 4.93 -27.60 1.56
CA PRO A 255 4.82 -28.83 0.78
C PRO A 255 5.59 -28.75 -0.56
N MET A 256 6.90 -28.59 -0.47
CA MET A 256 7.82 -28.38 -1.60
C MET A 256 8.38 -29.71 -2.12
N ARG A 257 8.74 -29.74 -3.40
CA ARG A 257 9.40 -30.88 -4.03
C ARG A 257 10.86 -30.99 -3.59
N PRO A 258 11.45 -32.20 -3.57
CA PRO A 258 12.87 -32.39 -3.27
C PRO A 258 13.80 -31.54 -4.15
N GLU A 259 13.43 -31.27 -5.40
CA GLU A 259 14.20 -30.42 -6.32
C GLU A 259 14.33 -28.96 -5.85
N GLN A 260 13.48 -28.51 -4.91
CA GLN A 260 13.49 -27.16 -4.33
C GLN A 260 14.20 -27.13 -2.97
N GLN A 261 14.78 -28.25 -2.52
CA GLN A 261 15.55 -28.27 -1.27
C GLN A 261 16.77 -27.35 -1.38
N PRO A 262 16.96 -26.41 -0.43
CA PRO A 262 18.07 -25.47 -0.49
C PRO A 262 19.42 -26.14 -0.19
N HIS A 263 20.46 -25.61 -0.82
CA HIS A 263 21.87 -25.92 -0.55
C HIS A 263 22.56 -24.67 -0.01
N GLY A 264 22.51 -24.50 1.30
CA GLY A 264 22.93 -23.25 1.94
C GLY A 264 22.03 -22.10 1.47
N PRO A 265 22.59 -21.01 0.93
CA PRO A 265 21.80 -19.85 0.53
C PRO A 265 21.16 -19.98 -0.86
N GLU A 266 21.31 -21.10 -1.56
CA GLU A 266 20.80 -21.27 -2.93
C GLU A 266 19.66 -22.30 -2.95
N ALA A 267 18.56 -22.00 -3.65
CA ALA A 267 17.60 -23.02 -4.08
C ALA A 267 17.17 -22.77 -5.54
N LEU A 268 16.54 -23.78 -6.16
CA LEU A 268 15.89 -23.62 -7.46
C LEU A 268 14.38 -23.46 -7.24
N MET A 269 13.91 -22.22 -7.12
CA MET A 269 12.50 -21.93 -6.86
C MET A 269 11.66 -21.86 -8.15
N TYR A 270 12.17 -21.19 -9.20
CA TYR A 270 11.44 -21.02 -10.44
C TYR A 270 11.24 -22.35 -11.19
N ARG A 271 10.03 -22.56 -11.73
CA ARG A 271 9.65 -23.82 -12.42
C ARG A 271 8.36 -23.68 -13.22
N ARG A 272 8.05 -24.68 -14.05
CA ARG A 272 6.83 -24.75 -14.85
C ARG A 272 5.81 -25.71 -14.25
N ILE A 273 4.55 -25.29 -14.25
CA ILE A 273 3.39 -26.14 -13.93
C ILE A 273 2.41 -26.10 -15.09
N ARG A 274 1.82 -27.26 -15.44
CA ARG A 274 0.90 -27.38 -16.58
C ARG A 274 -0.45 -27.94 -16.15
N PHE A 275 -1.52 -27.35 -16.66
CA PHE A 275 -2.88 -27.82 -16.48
C PHE A 275 -3.44 -28.29 -17.83
N GLY A 276 -3.07 -29.52 -18.23
CA GLY A 276 -3.35 -30.04 -19.57
C GLY A 276 -2.79 -29.14 -20.66
N ARG A 277 -3.63 -28.79 -21.66
CA ARG A 277 -3.36 -27.76 -22.68
C ARG A 277 -3.99 -26.41 -22.36
N LEU A 278 -4.70 -26.30 -21.25
CA LEU A 278 -5.44 -25.08 -20.94
C LEU A 278 -4.49 -23.97 -20.46
N ALA A 279 -3.60 -24.27 -19.51
CA ALA A 279 -2.68 -23.27 -18.98
C ALA A 279 -1.29 -23.84 -18.72
N GLU A 280 -0.27 -23.02 -18.97
CA GLU A 280 1.10 -23.21 -18.50
C GLU A 280 1.49 -22.04 -17.61
N PHE A 281 1.96 -22.34 -16.39
CA PHE A 281 2.42 -21.38 -15.42
C PHE A 281 3.95 -21.40 -15.37
N SER A 282 4.58 -20.26 -15.65
CA SER A 282 5.96 -19.97 -15.30
C SER A 282 5.98 -19.31 -13.92
N VAL A 283 6.26 -20.10 -12.88
CA VAL A 283 6.41 -19.62 -11.51
C VAL A 283 7.82 -19.07 -11.37
N LEU A 284 7.95 -17.79 -11.02
CA LEU A 284 9.23 -17.07 -10.97
C LEU A 284 9.78 -16.92 -9.55
N ASP A 285 11.08 -16.67 -9.50
CA ASP A 285 11.82 -16.09 -8.36
C ASP A 285 12.38 -14.73 -8.79
N THR A 286 11.94 -13.65 -8.14
CA THR A 286 12.41 -12.29 -8.44
C THR A 286 13.28 -11.72 -7.31
N ARG A 287 13.77 -12.55 -6.40
CA ARG A 287 14.60 -12.10 -5.26
C ARG A 287 16.00 -12.72 -5.25
N GLN A 288 16.14 -14.03 -5.48
CA GLN A 288 17.44 -14.71 -5.35
C GLN A 288 18.49 -14.24 -6.39
N TYR A 289 18.05 -13.72 -7.53
CA TYR A 289 18.93 -13.44 -8.67
C TYR A 289 18.92 -11.97 -9.13
N ARG A 290 18.11 -11.12 -8.50
CA ARG A 290 17.98 -9.72 -8.92
C ARG A 290 19.23 -8.91 -8.60
N SER A 291 19.46 -7.86 -9.38
CA SER A 291 20.38 -6.78 -8.99
C SER A 291 19.86 -6.05 -7.76
N ASP A 292 20.74 -5.36 -7.02
CA ASP A 292 20.34 -4.47 -5.93
C ASP A 292 19.44 -3.33 -6.43
N GLN A 293 18.53 -2.85 -5.60
CA GLN A 293 17.66 -1.73 -5.94
C GLN A 293 18.51 -0.48 -6.13
N ALA A 294 18.25 0.22 -7.23
CA ALA A 294 18.96 1.44 -7.57
C ALA A 294 18.72 2.54 -6.52
N LEU A 295 19.61 3.53 -6.47
CA LEU A 295 19.45 4.77 -5.71
C LEU A 295 19.13 4.57 -4.21
N GLY A 296 19.50 3.41 -3.64
CA GLY A 296 19.19 3.04 -2.27
C GLY A 296 17.69 2.82 -2.01
N ASP A 297 16.98 2.26 -3.00
CA ASP A 297 15.61 1.71 -2.87
C ASP A 297 14.49 2.74 -2.62
N GLY A 298 13.26 2.30 -2.40
CA GLY A 298 12.10 3.14 -2.09
C GLY A 298 11.53 3.88 -3.29
N ARG A 299 10.68 4.87 -3.00
CA ARG A 299 10.00 5.66 -4.03
C ARG A 299 10.80 6.91 -4.35
N LYS A 300 11.39 6.96 -5.55
CA LYS A 300 12.30 8.03 -5.97
C LYS A 300 12.15 8.33 -7.46
N ALA A 301 12.67 9.49 -7.86
CA ALA A 301 12.79 9.81 -9.28
C ALA A 301 13.82 8.89 -9.93
N PRO A 302 13.46 8.14 -10.99
CA PRO A 302 14.38 7.21 -11.62
C PRO A 302 15.48 7.98 -12.36
N ALA A 303 16.74 7.62 -12.10
CA ALA A 303 17.91 8.27 -12.69
C ALA A 303 19.10 7.31 -12.79
N GLY A 304 20.03 7.61 -13.69
CA GLY A 304 21.32 6.94 -13.78
C GLY A 304 21.21 5.42 -13.91
N GLU A 305 21.69 4.69 -12.89
CA GLU A 305 21.78 3.23 -12.86
C GLU A 305 20.42 2.52 -13.00
N VAL A 306 19.29 3.18 -12.75
CA VAL A 306 17.95 2.61 -12.99
C VAL A 306 17.82 2.10 -14.43
N TYR A 307 18.38 2.85 -15.39
CA TYR A 307 18.31 2.55 -16.82
C TYR A 307 19.45 1.66 -17.34
N ASP A 308 20.30 1.13 -16.46
CA ASP A 308 21.38 0.23 -16.88
C ASP A 308 20.80 -1.06 -17.48
N PRO A 309 21.07 -1.37 -18.76
CA PRO A 309 20.54 -2.56 -19.41
C PRO A 309 21.02 -3.88 -18.78
N ALA A 310 22.12 -3.86 -18.02
CA ALA A 310 22.65 -5.04 -17.33
C ALA A 310 21.88 -5.41 -16.06
N ARG A 311 21.08 -4.49 -15.50
CA ARG A 311 20.26 -4.79 -14.31
C ARG A 311 19.15 -5.78 -14.65
N THR A 312 18.83 -6.63 -13.69
CA THR A 312 17.91 -7.76 -13.88
C THR A 312 17.08 -8.03 -12.64
N MET A 313 15.83 -8.45 -12.84
CA MET A 313 14.93 -8.90 -11.77
C MET A 313 15.00 -10.43 -11.56
N THR A 314 15.28 -11.19 -12.61
CA THR A 314 15.24 -12.66 -12.58
C THR A 314 16.61 -13.31 -12.70
N GLY A 315 17.66 -12.53 -13.03
CA GLY A 315 18.91 -13.08 -13.51
C GLY A 315 18.80 -13.58 -14.96
N PRO A 316 19.93 -13.68 -15.69
CA PRO A 316 19.92 -14.02 -17.12
C PRO A 316 19.44 -15.45 -17.42
N ALA A 317 19.74 -16.42 -16.55
CA ALA A 317 19.37 -17.82 -16.77
C ALA A 317 17.85 -18.03 -16.69
N GLN A 318 17.19 -17.47 -15.67
CA GLN A 318 15.74 -17.54 -15.52
C GLN A 318 15.02 -16.68 -16.57
N GLU A 319 15.56 -15.52 -16.95
CA GLU A 319 15.01 -14.71 -18.04
C GLU A 319 14.97 -15.53 -19.34
N GLN A 320 16.11 -16.11 -19.74
CA GLN A 320 16.18 -16.97 -20.93
C GLN A 320 15.24 -18.17 -20.84
N TRP A 321 15.18 -18.82 -19.68
CA TRP A 321 14.26 -19.92 -19.42
C TRP A 321 12.80 -19.48 -19.63
N LEU A 322 12.40 -18.31 -19.12
CA LEU A 322 11.05 -17.76 -19.28
C LEU A 322 10.72 -17.50 -20.74
N LEU A 323 11.60 -16.78 -21.45
CA LEU A 323 11.39 -16.42 -22.86
C LEU A 323 11.27 -17.67 -23.74
N GLN A 324 12.12 -18.68 -23.52
CA GLN A 324 12.04 -19.96 -24.23
C GLN A 324 10.71 -20.68 -23.95
N GLY A 325 10.22 -20.68 -22.71
CA GLY A 325 8.92 -21.30 -22.40
C GLY A 325 7.77 -20.61 -23.08
N LEU A 326 7.77 -19.27 -23.10
CA LEU A 326 6.72 -18.49 -23.76
C LEU A 326 6.67 -18.76 -25.27
N SER A 327 7.82 -18.94 -25.93
CA SER A 327 7.85 -19.27 -27.37
C SER A 327 7.51 -20.72 -27.68
N GLU A 328 7.85 -21.67 -26.80
CA GLU A 328 7.64 -23.10 -27.03
C GLU A 328 6.27 -23.60 -26.53
N SER A 329 5.57 -22.82 -25.71
CA SER A 329 4.31 -23.24 -25.10
C SER A 329 3.19 -23.42 -26.12
N ALA A 330 2.52 -24.58 -26.01
CA ALA A 330 1.30 -24.90 -26.76
C ALA A 330 0.02 -24.76 -25.92
N ALA A 331 0.14 -24.15 -24.72
CA ALA A 331 -1.00 -23.90 -23.84
C ALA A 331 -1.88 -22.76 -24.35
N LYS A 332 -3.17 -22.76 -23.96
CA LYS A 332 -4.09 -21.67 -24.30
C LYS A 332 -3.82 -20.39 -23.53
N TRP A 333 -3.44 -20.52 -22.26
CA TRP A 333 -3.08 -19.40 -21.39
C TRP A 333 -1.64 -19.57 -20.92
N ASN A 334 -0.83 -18.53 -21.10
CA ASN A 334 0.55 -18.49 -20.65
C ASN A 334 0.66 -17.54 -19.46
N VAL A 335 0.92 -18.10 -18.29
CA VAL A 335 0.82 -17.37 -17.03
C VAL A 335 2.21 -17.14 -16.46
N ILE A 336 2.54 -15.90 -16.13
CA ILE A 336 3.73 -15.52 -15.37
C ILE A 336 3.29 -15.28 -13.93
N ALA A 337 3.57 -16.22 -13.03
CA ALA A 337 3.21 -16.11 -11.62
C ALA A 337 4.45 -15.66 -10.82
N GLN A 338 4.40 -14.45 -10.27
CA GLN A 338 5.56 -13.80 -9.67
C GLN A 338 5.16 -12.82 -8.54
N GLN A 339 6.14 -12.14 -7.96
CA GLN A 339 6.05 -11.46 -6.68
C GLN A 339 5.56 -10.01 -6.82
N THR A 340 6.18 -9.21 -7.69
CA THR A 340 6.12 -7.74 -7.66
C THR A 340 5.34 -7.15 -8.86
N ILE A 341 4.74 -5.97 -8.73
CA ILE A 341 3.94 -5.36 -9.80
C ILE A 341 4.81 -5.10 -11.05
N MET A 342 4.40 -5.65 -12.19
CA MET A 342 5.06 -5.54 -13.49
C MET A 342 4.68 -4.26 -14.23
N ALA A 343 3.41 -3.85 -14.17
CA ALA A 343 2.98 -2.60 -14.79
C ALA A 343 3.78 -1.41 -14.24
N ALA A 344 4.00 -0.39 -15.09
CA ALA A 344 4.60 0.85 -14.61
C ALA A 344 3.66 1.59 -13.66
N PHE A 345 4.18 2.30 -12.67
CA PHE A 345 3.37 3.16 -11.82
C PHE A 345 4.12 4.44 -11.42
N ASP A 346 3.61 5.57 -11.90
CA ASP A 346 4.10 6.89 -11.52
C ASP A 346 3.31 7.46 -10.32
N TYR A 347 4.01 7.75 -9.23
CA TYR A 347 3.44 8.42 -8.06
C TYR A 347 3.41 9.95 -8.23
N ASP A 348 4.11 10.52 -9.22
CA ASP A 348 4.11 11.95 -9.51
C ASP A 348 3.03 12.28 -10.55
N LEU A 349 2.19 13.27 -10.23
CA LEU A 349 1.20 13.82 -11.16
C LEU A 349 1.75 15.02 -11.96
N GLY A 350 2.95 15.47 -11.61
CA GLY A 350 3.65 16.60 -12.22
C GLY A 350 4.41 16.21 -13.49
N PRO A 351 5.33 17.07 -13.95
CA PRO A 351 6.19 16.78 -15.11
C PRO A 351 7.34 15.81 -14.79
N GLY A 352 7.51 15.45 -13.52
CA GLY A 352 8.49 14.48 -13.07
C GLY A 352 7.98 13.05 -13.20
N GLN A 353 8.69 12.15 -12.55
CA GLN A 353 8.28 10.76 -12.37
C GLN A 353 8.81 10.31 -11.01
N ILE A 354 7.98 9.63 -10.22
CA ILE A 354 8.41 8.92 -9.02
C ILE A 354 7.95 7.47 -9.15
N VAL A 355 8.89 6.53 -9.02
CA VAL A 355 8.57 5.10 -9.11
C VAL A 355 9.03 4.34 -7.87
N ASN A 356 8.45 3.17 -7.61
CA ASN A 356 8.95 2.25 -6.61
C ASN A 356 10.12 1.41 -7.18
N LEU A 357 11.32 1.64 -6.66
CA LEU A 357 12.56 1.02 -7.14
C LEU A 357 12.72 -0.46 -6.75
N ASP A 358 11.86 -0.98 -5.88
CA ASP A 358 11.82 -2.41 -5.55
C ASP A 358 11.00 -3.23 -6.57
N GLN A 359 10.03 -2.59 -7.22
CA GLN A 359 9.14 -3.20 -8.23
C GLN A 359 9.81 -3.25 -9.60
N TRP A 360 9.09 -3.71 -10.63
CA TRP A 360 9.62 -3.73 -12.01
C TRP A 360 9.95 -2.34 -12.57
N ASP A 361 9.41 -1.26 -12.02
CA ASP A 361 9.83 0.11 -12.36
C ASP A 361 11.27 0.44 -11.95
N GLY A 362 11.81 -0.26 -10.94
CA GLY A 362 13.21 -0.21 -10.63
C GLY A 362 14.09 -0.91 -11.66
N TYR A 363 13.53 -1.69 -12.59
CA TYR A 363 14.26 -2.54 -13.55
C TYR A 363 13.67 -2.41 -14.96
N PRO A 364 13.52 -1.18 -15.51
CA PRO A 364 12.78 -0.95 -16.74
C PRO A 364 13.36 -1.71 -17.93
N ALA A 365 14.70 -1.84 -18.03
CA ALA A 365 15.33 -2.60 -19.10
C ALA A 365 15.00 -4.11 -19.04
N ALA A 366 14.92 -4.69 -17.83
CA ALA A 366 14.53 -6.10 -17.65
C ALA A 366 13.05 -6.31 -17.96
N ARG A 367 12.18 -5.38 -17.53
CA ARG A 367 10.77 -5.38 -17.90
C ARG A 367 10.59 -5.33 -19.42
N SER A 368 11.27 -4.39 -20.10
CA SER A 368 11.19 -4.23 -21.55
C SER A 368 11.61 -5.49 -22.27
N ARG A 369 12.70 -6.18 -21.89
CA ARG A 369 13.09 -7.45 -22.54
C ARG A 369 11.99 -8.51 -22.54
N ILE A 370 11.20 -8.59 -21.47
CA ILE A 370 10.09 -9.54 -21.36
C ILE A 370 8.87 -9.05 -22.16
N LEU A 371 8.48 -7.78 -21.99
CA LEU A 371 7.32 -7.21 -22.69
C LEU A 371 7.55 -7.12 -24.21
N ASP A 372 8.72 -6.69 -24.65
CA ASP A 372 9.12 -6.67 -26.06
C ASP A 372 9.13 -8.09 -26.64
N PHE A 373 9.54 -9.09 -25.86
CA PHE A 373 9.47 -10.49 -26.32
C PHE A 373 8.03 -10.95 -26.52
N ILE A 374 7.12 -10.61 -25.59
CA ILE A 374 5.68 -10.92 -25.71
C ILE A 374 5.09 -10.22 -26.94
N ASP A 375 5.44 -8.96 -27.17
CA ASP A 375 5.03 -8.22 -28.37
C ASP A 375 5.55 -8.86 -29.66
N GLN A 376 6.83 -9.26 -29.70
CA GLN A 376 7.43 -9.83 -30.90
C GLN A 376 6.99 -11.27 -31.21
N HIS A 377 6.79 -12.10 -30.19
CA HIS A 377 6.53 -13.54 -30.36
C HIS A 377 5.07 -13.92 -30.17
N ARG A 378 4.24 -13.01 -29.64
CA ARG A 378 2.79 -13.15 -29.45
C ARG A 378 2.40 -14.52 -28.85
N PRO A 379 2.93 -14.90 -27.67
CA PRO A 379 2.50 -16.12 -26.99
C PRO A 379 0.98 -16.08 -26.76
N SER A 380 0.34 -17.25 -26.73
CA SER A 380 -1.13 -17.30 -26.55
C SER A 380 -1.53 -16.78 -25.17
N ASN A 381 -2.33 -15.72 -25.15
CA ASN A 381 -2.98 -15.15 -23.97
C ASN A 381 -2.07 -15.02 -22.73
N PRO A 382 -1.06 -14.14 -22.77
CA PRO A 382 -0.18 -13.88 -21.64
C PRO A 382 -0.94 -13.19 -20.49
N VAL A 383 -0.83 -13.75 -19.28
CA VAL A 383 -1.38 -13.19 -18.03
C VAL A 383 -0.28 -13.15 -16.97
N VAL A 384 -0.17 -12.04 -16.25
CA VAL A 384 0.76 -11.88 -15.12
C VAL A 384 -0.03 -11.89 -13.81
N LEU A 385 0.47 -12.64 -12.81
CA LEU A 385 -0.05 -12.65 -11.44
C LEU A 385 1.03 -12.09 -10.52
N SER A 386 0.63 -11.18 -9.62
CA SER A 386 1.54 -10.43 -8.74
C SER A 386 0.96 -10.28 -7.33
N GLY A 387 1.83 -10.03 -6.35
CA GLY A 387 1.52 -9.79 -4.93
C GLY A 387 2.23 -8.54 -4.41
N ASP A 388 2.99 -8.69 -3.30
CA ASP A 388 3.86 -7.69 -2.64
C ASP A 388 3.16 -6.42 -2.12
N TRP A 389 2.49 -5.65 -2.99
CA TRP A 389 2.08 -4.28 -2.69
C TRP A 389 0.80 -4.12 -1.86
N HIS A 390 0.35 -5.21 -1.21
CA HIS A 390 -0.78 -5.29 -0.27
C HIS A 390 -2.14 -4.78 -0.77
N THR A 391 -2.31 -4.62 -2.08
CA THR A 391 -3.44 -3.93 -2.70
C THR A 391 -3.87 -4.65 -3.97
N HIS A 392 -5.16 -4.57 -4.32
CA HIS A 392 -5.66 -5.17 -5.56
C HIS A 392 -5.42 -4.24 -6.74
N TRP A 393 -4.98 -4.83 -7.86
CA TRP A 393 -4.85 -4.12 -9.13
C TRP A 393 -5.30 -4.98 -10.31
N VAL A 394 -5.76 -4.30 -11.35
CA VAL A 394 -5.91 -4.87 -12.69
C VAL A 394 -5.23 -3.90 -13.64
N ASN A 395 -4.17 -4.35 -14.30
CA ASN A 395 -3.38 -3.50 -15.19
C ASN A 395 -3.38 -4.06 -16.62
N ASP A 396 -3.47 -3.15 -17.58
CA ASP A 396 -3.05 -3.42 -18.94
C ASP A 396 -1.52 -3.33 -19.02
N LEU A 397 -0.86 -4.35 -19.54
CA LEU A 397 0.56 -4.30 -19.85
C LEU A 397 0.75 -3.81 -21.28
N LYS A 398 1.44 -2.68 -21.42
CA LYS A 398 1.52 -1.89 -22.64
C LYS A 398 2.86 -2.10 -23.35
N THR A 399 2.89 -1.89 -24.67
CA THR A 399 4.17 -1.78 -25.41
C THR A 399 4.94 -0.51 -25.02
N ASP A 400 4.22 0.55 -24.66
CA ASP A 400 4.80 1.80 -24.15
C ASP A 400 3.87 2.40 -23.09
N PHE A 401 4.31 2.42 -21.83
CA PHE A 401 3.51 2.99 -20.73
C PHE A 401 3.42 4.53 -20.76
N THR A 402 4.26 5.21 -21.56
CA THR A 402 4.21 6.68 -21.72
C THR A 402 3.17 7.13 -22.75
N ASP A 403 2.70 6.21 -23.60
CA ASP A 403 1.60 6.42 -24.54
C ASP A 403 0.37 5.59 -24.13
N PRO A 404 -0.68 6.21 -23.56
CA PRO A 404 -1.91 5.50 -23.19
C PRO A 404 -2.58 4.77 -24.37
N ALA A 405 -2.36 5.24 -25.60
CA ALA A 405 -2.91 4.67 -26.82
C ALA A 405 -2.09 3.50 -27.38
N SER A 406 -0.91 3.21 -26.81
CA SER A 406 -0.06 2.10 -27.23
C SER A 406 -0.76 0.74 -27.06
N GLU A 407 -0.25 -0.30 -27.68
CA GLU A 407 -0.93 -1.60 -27.68
C GLU A 407 -0.89 -2.25 -26.29
N THR A 408 -2.03 -2.81 -25.84
CA THR A 408 -2.06 -3.72 -24.68
C THR A 408 -1.69 -5.13 -25.16
N ILE A 409 -0.65 -5.71 -24.59
CA ILE A 409 -0.08 -7.02 -25.01
C ILE A 409 -0.30 -8.14 -24.00
N ALA A 410 -0.57 -7.80 -22.74
CA ALA A 410 -0.88 -8.75 -21.68
C ALA A 410 -1.75 -8.08 -20.60
N THR A 411 -2.26 -8.90 -19.67
CA THR A 411 -3.02 -8.42 -18.51
C THR A 411 -2.33 -8.85 -17.23
N GLU A 412 -2.24 -7.94 -16.27
CA GLU A 412 -1.75 -8.23 -14.93
C GLU A 412 -2.89 -8.16 -13.91
N PHE A 413 -2.97 -9.20 -13.07
CA PHE A 413 -3.82 -9.23 -11.87
C PHE A 413 -2.92 -9.22 -10.63
N VAL A 414 -3.02 -8.15 -9.83
CA VAL A 414 -2.29 -8.03 -8.57
C VAL A 414 -3.25 -8.36 -7.42
N GLY A 415 -2.85 -9.34 -6.61
CA GLY A 415 -3.58 -9.75 -5.42
C GLY A 415 -3.32 -8.78 -4.27
N THR A 416 -4.37 -8.41 -3.53
CA THR A 416 -4.16 -7.81 -2.22
C THR A 416 -3.54 -8.84 -1.27
N SER A 417 -3.13 -8.36 -0.10
CA SER A 417 -2.64 -9.17 1.00
C SER A 417 -3.76 -9.95 1.69
N ILE A 418 -3.42 -11.13 2.22
CA ILE A 418 -4.30 -11.87 3.15
C ILE A 418 -4.55 -11.04 4.41
N SER A 419 -3.53 -10.33 4.91
CA SER A 419 -3.64 -9.56 6.15
C SER A 419 -2.66 -8.38 6.30
N SER A 420 -1.58 -8.30 5.52
CA SER A 420 -0.62 -7.19 5.58
C SER A 420 -1.26 -5.83 5.23
N GLY A 421 -0.92 -4.76 5.93
CA GLY A 421 -1.51 -3.43 5.73
C GLY A 421 -0.87 -2.63 4.59
N ALA A 422 -1.66 -1.78 3.93
CA ALA A 422 -1.20 -0.92 2.84
C ALA A 422 -1.05 0.54 3.31
N GLY A 423 0.03 0.86 4.02
CA GLY A 423 0.27 2.21 4.58
C GLY A 423 0.45 3.30 3.53
N TRP A 424 0.63 2.92 2.25
CA TRP A 424 0.84 3.79 1.09
C TRP A 424 -0.41 3.93 0.19
N ASP A 425 -1.59 3.47 0.63
CA ASP A 425 -2.84 3.54 -0.17
C ASP A 425 -3.15 4.97 -0.63
N ALA A 426 -2.91 5.97 0.23
CA ALA A 426 -3.12 7.37 -0.10
C ALA A 426 -2.25 7.83 -1.29
N ASP A 427 -0.95 7.55 -1.25
CA ASP A 427 0.00 7.92 -2.30
C ASP A 427 -0.32 7.22 -3.64
N VAL A 428 -0.76 5.96 -3.59
CA VAL A 428 -1.19 5.25 -4.79
C VAL A 428 -2.43 5.92 -5.39
N ARG A 429 -3.46 6.20 -4.58
CA ARG A 429 -4.69 6.84 -5.07
C ARG A 429 -4.42 8.17 -5.74
N GLN A 430 -3.47 8.93 -5.19
CA GLN A 430 -3.00 10.16 -5.78
C GLN A 430 -2.37 9.91 -7.15
N GLY A 431 -1.46 8.94 -7.30
CA GLY A 431 -0.80 8.62 -8.57
C GLY A 431 -1.71 8.03 -9.66
N LEU A 432 -2.90 7.51 -9.34
CA LEU A 432 -3.76 6.81 -10.32
C LEU A 432 -4.04 7.63 -11.59
N ALA A 433 -4.17 8.96 -11.47
CA ALA A 433 -4.44 9.84 -12.61
C ALA A 433 -3.29 9.88 -13.63
N ALA A 434 -2.04 9.61 -13.23
CA ALA A 434 -0.89 9.50 -14.13
C ALA A 434 -0.79 8.13 -14.82
N ASN A 435 -1.61 7.15 -14.42
CA ASN A 435 -1.44 5.73 -14.81
C ASN A 435 -2.70 5.14 -15.48
N PRO A 436 -3.08 5.59 -16.70
CA PRO A 436 -4.35 5.21 -17.35
C PRO A 436 -4.44 3.73 -17.78
N HIS A 437 -3.34 2.99 -17.73
CA HIS A 437 -3.30 1.54 -17.91
C HIS A 437 -3.78 0.77 -16.66
N VAL A 438 -3.85 1.40 -15.48
CA VAL A 438 -4.46 0.82 -14.28
C VAL A 438 -5.98 0.86 -14.44
N LYS A 439 -6.60 -0.31 -14.62
CA LYS A 439 -8.05 -0.47 -14.85
C LYS A 439 -8.85 -0.61 -13.56
N PHE A 440 -8.19 -0.99 -12.48
CA PHE A 440 -8.78 -1.11 -11.15
C PHE A 440 -7.72 -1.00 -10.08
N TYR A 441 -8.07 -0.36 -8.98
CA TYR A 441 -7.26 -0.31 -7.76
C TYR A 441 -8.15 -0.42 -6.52
N ASN A 442 -7.71 -1.20 -5.53
CA ASN A 442 -8.24 -1.14 -4.17
C ASN A 442 -7.17 -1.43 -3.12
N GLY A 443 -6.85 -0.44 -2.28
CA GLY A 443 -5.99 -0.63 -1.10
C GLY A 443 -6.70 -0.60 0.24
N SER A 444 -8.04 -0.61 0.26
CA SER A 444 -8.83 -0.55 1.50
C SER A 444 -9.03 -1.91 2.17
N TYR A 445 -9.21 -2.97 1.37
CA TYR A 445 -9.55 -4.30 1.88
C TYR A 445 -8.45 -5.34 1.62
N ARG A 446 -8.45 -6.39 2.44
CA ARG A 446 -7.58 -7.57 2.36
C ARG A 446 -8.36 -8.74 1.76
N GLY A 447 -7.70 -9.81 1.31
CA GLY A 447 -8.36 -10.93 0.65
C GLY A 447 -7.46 -11.72 -0.29
N TYR A 448 -7.99 -12.10 -1.46
CA TYR A 448 -7.32 -12.94 -2.46
C TYR A 448 -7.96 -12.79 -3.84
N VAL A 449 -7.41 -13.45 -4.86
CA VAL A 449 -8.04 -13.49 -6.19
C VAL A 449 -8.46 -14.92 -6.52
N LEU A 450 -9.71 -15.07 -6.97
CA LEU A 450 -10.27 -16.33 -7.45
C LEU A 450 -10.37 -16.31 -8.97
N CYS A 451 -9.73 -17.28 -9.63
CA CYS A 451 -9.67 -17.38 -11.08
C CYS A 451 -10.52 -18.54 -11.62
N ASP A 452 -11.33 -18.30 -12.64
CA ASP A 452 -12.12 -19.27 -13.40
C ASP A 452 -11.73 -19.22 -14.87
N VAL A 453 -11.05 -20.25 -15.36
CA VAL A 453 -10.38 -20.25 -16.65
C VAL A 453 -10.95 -21.35 -17.54
N THR A 454 -11.25 -21.00 -18.78
CA THR A 454 -11.70 -21.89 -19.86
C THR A 454 -10.89 -21.57 -21.11
N ALA A 455 -11.06 -22.34 -22.19
CA ALA A 455 -10.36 -22.03 -23.44
C ALA A 455 -10.77 -20.68 -24.05
N GLN A 456 -11.93 -20.13 -23.71
CA GLN A 456 -12.48 -18.90 -24.29
C GLN A 456 -12.31 -17.66 -23.41
N ARG A 457 -12.19 -17.85 -22.10
CA ARG A 457 -12.09 -16.74 -21.14
C ARG A 457 -11.24 -17.11 -19.92
N TRP A 458 -10.58 -16.10 -19.39
CA TRP A 458 -9.99 -16.06 -18.07
C TRP A 458 -10.79 -15.06 -17.23
N ARG A 459 -11.47 -15.51 -16.18
CA ARG A 459 -12.18 -14.65 -15.25
C ARG A 459 -11.42 -14.56 -13.92
N SER A 460 -11.28 -13.35 -13.39
CA SER A 460 -10.70 -13.07 -12.07
C SER A 460 -11.72 -12.34 -11.20
N ASP A 461 -12.13 -12.96 -10.09
CA ASP A 461 -12.96 -12.37 -9.05
C ASP A 461 -12.05 -11.89 -7.91
N LEU A 462 -12.00 -10.58 -7.68
CA LEU A 462 -11.21 -9.97 -6.60
C LEU A 462 -11.97 -10.12 -5.29
N ARG A 463 -11.54 -11.05 -4.43
CA ARG A 463 -12.21 -11.42 -3.18
C ARG A 463 -11.64 -10.60 -2.04
N ILE A 464 -12.52 -10.03 -1.21
CA ILE A 464 -12.16 -9.22 -0.06
C ILE A 464 -12.83 -9.72 1.22
N VAL A 465 -12.23 -9.44 2.37
CA VAL A 465 -12.86 -9.50 3.69
C VAL A 465 -13.03 -8.08 4.25
N LEU A 466 -14.13 -7.80 4.94
CA LEU A 466 -14.41 -6.46 5.49
C LEU A 466 -13.39 -6.04 6.56
N ASN A 467 -12.93 -6.99 7.38
CA ASN A 467 -11.93 -6.73 8.41
C ASN A 467 -11.03 -7.96 8.59
N ALA A 468 -9.78 -7.87 8.13
CA ALA A 468 -8.83 -8.98 8.27
C ALA A 468 -8.49 -9.34 9.71
N ARG A 469 -8.72 -8.44 10.68
CA ARG A 469 -8.50 -8.66 12.12
C ARG A 469 -9.66 -9.40 12.80
N ASP A 470 -10.79 -9.54 12.13
CA ASP A 470 -11.95 -10.28 12.63
C ASP A 470 -12.00 -11.68 12.00
N ALA A 471 -11.78 -12.71 12.81
CA ALA A 471 -11.78 -14.12 12.39
C ALA A 471 -13.09 -14.55 11.71
N VAL A 472 -14.21 -13.88 12.03
CA VAL A 472 -15.51 -14.19 11.43
C VAL A 472 -15.92 -13.23 10.32
N SER A 473 -15.04 -12.32 9.90
CA SER A 473 -15.34 -11.31 8.87
C SER A 473 -15.90 -11.93 7.59
N PRO A 474 -17.07 -11.48 7.10
CA PRO A 474 -17.62 -11.96 5.83
C PRO A 474 -16.73 -11.56 4.65
N ALA A 475 -16.87 -12.31 3.55
CA ALA A 475 -16.12 -12.12 2.33
C ALA A 475 -17.02 -11.81 1.12
N TYR A 476 -16.55 -10.94 0.24
CA TYR A 476 -17.29 -10.44 -0.92
C TYR A 476 -16.40 -10.38 -2.16
N THR A 477 -17.01 -10.30 -3.34
CA THR A 477 -16.28 -9.99 -4.57
C THR A 477 -16.42 -8.51 -4.82
N ILE A 478 -15.31 -7.75 -4.76
CA ILE A 478 -15.35 -6.30 -4.94
C ILE A 478 -15.44 -5.90 -6.41
N ALA A 479 -14.83 -6.71 -7.28
CA ALA A 479 -14.90 -6.56 -8.72
C ALA A 479 -14.55 -7.88 -9.42
N ALA A 480 -15.09 -8.07 -10.63
CA ALA A 480 -14.86 -9.20 -11.49
C ALA A 480 -14.44 -8.74 -12.88
N PHE A 481 -13.40 -9.36 -13.41
CA PHE A 481 -12.82 -9.05 -14.71
C PHE A 481 -12.72 -10.30 -15.58
N GLU A 482 -12.80 -10.13 -16.89
CA GLU A 482 -12.48 -11.17 -17.86
C GLU A 482 -11.42 -10.72 -18.87
N VAL A 483 -10.54 -11.64 -19.23
CA VAL A 483 -9.72 -11.57 -20.44
C VAL A 483 -10.27 -12.61 -21.41
N ARG A 484 -10.49 -12.22 -22.67
CA ARG A 484 -11.02 -13.13 -23.70
C ARG A 484 -9.89 -13.70 -24.53
N ASP A 485 -10.08 -14.92 -25.03
CA ASP A 485 -9.13 -15.57 -25.94
C ASP A 485 -8.78 -14.64 -27.13
N GLY A 486 -7.50 -14.38 -27.32
CA GLY A 486 -6.95 -13.52 -28.36
C GLY A 486 -7.09 -12.01 -28.12
N ILE A 487 -7.62 -11.56 -26.98
CA ILE A 487 -7.86 -10.15 -26.68
C ILE A 487 -7.17 -9.80 -25.35
N PRO A 488 -5.93 -9.27 -25.38
CA PRO A 488 -5.27 -8.74 -24.19
C PRO A 488 -6.04 -7.54 -23.60
N GLY A 489 -5.93 -7.39 -22.28
CA GLY A 489 -6.63 -6.35 -21.52
C GLY A 489 -7.87 -6.89 -20.82
N ALA A 490 -7.97 -6.60 -19.51
CA ALA A 490 -9.09 -7.05 -18.70
C ALA A 490 -10.31 -6.15 -18.90
N GLN A 491 -11.46 -6.77 -19.16
CA GLN A 491 -12.75 -6.10 -19.19
C GLN A 491 -13.49 -6.38 -17.90
N ARG A 492 -14.00 -5.34 -17.24
CA ARG A 492 -14.88 -5.52 -16.08
C ARG A 492 -16.19 -6.15 -16.55
N ILE A 493 -16.60 -7.24 -15.89
CA ILE A 493 -17.80 -8.02 -16.28
C ILE A 493 -18.93 -7.96 -15.26
N ASP A 494 -18.65 -7.44 -14.08
CA ASP A 494 -19.70 -7.03 -13.17
C ASP A 494 -19.96 -5.52 -13.30
N ALA A 495 -21.14 -5.12 -12.84
CA ALA A 495 -21.41 -3.70 -12.59
C ALA A 495 -20.85 -3.27 -11.22
N GLY A 496 -20.16 -4.17 -10.50
CA GLY A 496 -19.74 -4.05 -9.11
C GLY A 496 -20.87 -4.27 -8.10
N ASP A 497 -20.48 -4.57 -6.86
CA ASP A 497 -21.31 -4.39 -5.68
C ASP A 497 -20.93 -3.05 -4.99
N GLY A 498 -21.87 -2.46 -4.26
CA GLY A 498 -21.64 -1.21 -3.53
C GLY A 498 -22.27 0.02 -4.19
N LEU A 499 -21.58 1.15 -4.14
CA LEU A 499 -22.06 2.46 -4.59
C LEU A 499 -21.27 2.96 -5.79
N VAL A 500 -22.01 3.45 -6.78
CA VAL A 500 -21.46 4.20 -7.91
C VAL A 500 -22.20 5.51 -8.03
N GLY A 501 -21.62 6.50 -8.67
CA GLY A 501 -22.33 7.74 -8.91
C GLY A 501 -21.49 8.77 -9.61
N LYS A 502 -22.14 9.88 -9.94
CA LYS A 502 -21.49 11.05 -10.52
C LYS A 502 -21.74 12.27 -9.65
N VAL A 503 -20.70 13.06 -9.46
CA VAL A 503 -20.78 14.37 -8.81
C VAL A 503 -20.64 15.47 -9.86
N THR A 504 -21.58 16.41 -9.87
CA THR A 504 -21.61 17.52 -10.84
C THR A 504 -21.85 18.87 -10.18
N ASP A 505 -21.37 19.94 -10.81
CA ASP A 505 -21.72 21.31 -10.47
C ASP A 505 -23.22 21.53 -10.76
N ASP A 506 -23.96 22.02 -9.77
CA ASP A 506 -25.42 22.17 -9.87
C ASP A 506 -25.84 23.22 -10.93
N SER A 507 -24.98 24.22 -11.18
CA SER A 507 -25.28 25.32 -12.10
C SER A 507 -24.88 25.03 -13.55
N THR A 508 -23.74 24.38 -13.76
CA THR A 508 -23.18 24.13 -15.10
C THR A 508 -23.41 22.71 -15.60
N GLY A 509 -23.70 21.76 -14.71
CA GLY A 509 -23.73 20.33 -15.02
C GLY A 509 -22.36 19.72 -15.32
N ALA A 510 -21.28 20.48 -15.15
CA ALA A 510 -19.92 19.99 -15.34
C ALA A 510 -19.59 18.89 -14.33
N ALA A 511 -18.84 17.89 -14.77
CA ALA A 511 -18.27 16.88 -13.89
C ALA A 511 -17.30 17.51 -12.89
N LEU A 512 -17.35 17.07 -11.63
CA LEU A 512 -16.46 17.55 -10.58
C LEU A 512 -15.43 16.46 -10.23
N PRO A 513 -14.16 16.62 -10.62
CA PRO A 513 -13.09 15.76 -10.13
C PRO A 513 -12.70 16.12 -8.70
N ASN A 514 -11.97 15.23 -8.04
CA ASN A 514 -11.36 15.49 -6.73
C ASN A 514 -12.38 15.85 -5.62
N VAL A 515 -13.61 15.38 -5.74
CA VAL A 515 -14.64 15.49 -4.70
C VAL A 515 -14.57 14.24 -3.83
N GLU A 516 -14.40 14.41 -2.53
CA GLU A 516 -14.52 13.30 -1.58
C GLU A 516 -15.98 12.88 -1.47
N VAL A 517 -16.24 11.60 -1.64
CA VAL A 517 -17.54 10.96 -1.41
C VAL A 517 -17.41 10.02 -0.22
N ALA A 518 -17.80 10.53 0.95
CA ALA A 518 -17.80 9.77 2.21
C ALA A 518 -19.07 8.93 2.34
N ILE A 519 -18.90 7.66 2.70
CA ILE A 519 -20.00 6.73 2.98
C ILE A 519 -20.11 6.56 4.49
N ILE A 520 -21.25 6.96 5.04
CA ILE A 520 -21.50 7.00 6.48
C ILE A 520 -22.54 5.93 6.81
N GLY A 521 -22.22 5.08 7.79
CA GLY A 521 -23.11 4.03 8.28
C GLY A 521 -24.32 4.58 9.02
N ALA A 522 -25.29 3.72 9.29
CA ALA A 522 -26.48 4.08 10.07
C ALA A 522 -26.16 4.52 11.51
N ASP A 523 -24.97 4.17 12.02
CA ASP A 523 -24.42 4.59 13.32
C ASP A 523 -23.79 5.99 13.30
N GLY A 524 -23.73 6.64 12.13
CA GLY A 524 -23.13 7.95 11.94
C GLY A 524 -21.61 7.92 11.74
N ASN A 525 -20.97 6.74 11.78
CA ASN A 525 -19.54 6.60 11.56
C ASN A 525 -19.22 6.50 10.06
N ARG A 526 -18.10 7.09 9.64
CA ARG A 526 -17.57 6.91 8.29
C ARG A 526 -17.14 5.46 8.10
N VAL A 527 -17.71 4.78 7.12
CA VAL A 527 -17.41 3.40 6.73
C VAL A 527 -16.22 3.37 5.79
N THR A 528 -16.25 4.25 4.79
CA THR A 528 -15.20 4.39 3.77
C THR A 528 -15.42 5.71 3.02
N ALA A 529 -14.51 6.06 2.10
CA ALA A 529 -14.75 7.09 1.11
C ALA A 529 -14.05 6.77 -0.21
N SER A 530 -14.41 7.52 -1.23
CA SER A 530 -13.73 7.52 -2.53
C SER A 530 -13.60 8.97 -3.00
N THR A 531 -12.82 9.18 -4.05
CA THR A 531 -12.67 10.48 -4.70
C THR A 531 -13.14 10.36 -6.13
N THR A 532 -13.84 11.38 -6.63
CA THR A 532 -14.28 11.40 -8.03
C THR A 532 -13.11 11.53 -9.01
N ASP A 533 -13.21 10.81 -10.12
CA ASP A 533 -12.25 10.84 -11.22
C ASP A 533 -12.42 12.12 -12.09
N PRO A 534 -11.59 12.33 -13.15
CA PRO A 534 -11.73 13.46 -14.08
C PRO A 534 -13.11 13.61 -14.75
N SER A 535 -13.89 12.53 -14.82
CA SER A 535 -15.25 12.51 -15.37
C SER A 535 -16.34 12.75 -14.32
N GLY A 536 -15.94 12.97 -13.06
CA GLY A 536 -16.80 13.18 -11.90
C GLY A 536 -17.41 11.89 -11.35
N GLU A 537 -16.98 10.73 -11.84
CA GLU A 537 -17.50 9.44 -11.41
C GLU A 537 -16.76 8.94 -10.18
N TYR A 538 -17.49 8.29 -9.28
CA TYR A 538 -16.92 7.56 -8.17
C TYR A 538 -17.47 6.15 -8.13
N THR A 539 -16.64 5.23 -7.64
CA THR A 539 -17.03 3.87 -7.27
C THR A 539 -16.47 3.57 -5.89
N VAL A 540 -17.29 2.99 -5.03
CA VAL A 540 -16.88 2.56 -3.70
C VAL A 540 -17.66 1.33 -3.29
N PHE A 541 -16.94 0.31 -2.81
CA PHE A 541 -17.60 -0.86 -2.27
C PHE A 541 -18.02 -0.63 -0.83
N VAL A 542 -19.26 -0.98 -0.53
CA VAL A 542 -19.77 -1.17 0.83
C VAL A 542 -20.68 -2.40 0.82
N PRO A 543 -20.74 -3.16 1.92
CA PRO A 543 -21.64 -4.31 2.00
C PRO A 543 -23.11 -3.86 1.92
N PRO A 544 -24.05 -4.79 1.69
CA PRO A 544 -25.47 -4.46 1.71
C PRO A 544 -25.90 -3.82 3.04
N GLY A 545 -26.64 -2.71 2.97
CA GLY A 545 -26.98 -1.91 4.14
C GLY A 545 -27.48 -0.52 3.78
N THR A 546 -27.88 0.26 4.78
CA THR A 546 -28.32 1.65 4.60
C THR A 546 -27.20 2.61 4.96
N TYR A 547 -26.93 3.56 4.07
CA TYR A 547 -25.83 4.50 4.18
C TYR A 547 -26.26 5.92 3.83
N THR A 548 -25.58 6.90 4.43
CA THR A 548 -25.56 8.28 3.93
C THR A 548 -24.35 8.45 3.03
N VAL A 549 -24.58 8.79 1.77
CA VAL A 549 -23.55 9.16 0.79
C VAL A 549 -23.41 10.66 0.82
N ALA A 550 -22.23 11.17 1.15
CA ALA A 550 -21.99 12.61 1.30
C ALA A 550 -20.80 13.06 0.43
N ALA A 551 -21.04 14.04 -0.42
CA ALA A 551 -20.01 14.66 -1.25
C ALA A 551 -19.52 15.96 -0.62
N ASN A 552 -18.21 16.06 -0.44
CA ASN A 552 -17.50 17.23 0.06
C ASN A 552 -16.38 17.60 -0.92
N GLY A 553 -16.45 18.79 -1.50
CA GLY A 553 -15.46 19.27 -2.46
C GLY A 553 -15.06 20.70 -2.14
N VAL A 554 -13.77 20.99 -2.27
CA VAL A 554 -13.23 22.34 -2.12
C VAL A 554 -13.93 23.27 -3.11
N GLY A 555 -14.42 24.43 -2.66
CA GLY A 555 -15.16 25.35 -3.52
C GLY A 555 -16.68 25.17 -3.53
N TYR A 556 -17.23 24.18 -2.82
CA TYR A 556 -18.64 23.80 -2.91
C TYR A 556 -19.31 23.59 -1.56
N ASN A 557 -20.64 23.76 -1.53
CA ASN A 557 -21.45 23.32 -0.40
C ASN A 557 -21.62 21.79 -0.43
N ARG A 558 -21.56 21.17 0.75
CA ARG A 558 -21.78 19.73 0.93
C ARG A 558 -23.18 19.32 0.45
N ALA A 559 -23.24 18.17 -0.21
CA ALA A 559 -24.49 17.48 -0.56
C ALA A 559 -24.48 16.06 0.01
N SER A 560 -25.65 15.51 0.34
CA SER A 560 -25.75 14.12 0.77
C SER A 560 -27.09 13.50 0.43
N SER A 561 -27.10 12.17 0.25
CA SER A 561 -28.30 11.36 0.05
C SER A 561 -28.22 10.09 0.88
N VAL A 562 -29.36 9.67 1.45
CA VAL A 562 -29.48 8.35 2.10
C VAL A 562 -29.89 7.33 1.04
N THR A 563 -29.27 6.15 1.04
CA THR A 563 -29.62 5.06 0.14
C THR A 563 -29.45 3.71 0.82
N THR A 564 -30.08 2.68 0.25
CA THR A 564 -29.88 1.28 0.65
C THR A 564 -29.13 0.57 -0.46
N VAL A 565 -27.98 -0.01 -0.11
CA VAL A 565 -27.17 -0.85 -0.98
C VAL A 565 -27.69 -2.27 -0.87
N GLU A 566 -28.03 -2.85 -2.02
CA GLU A 566 -28.43 -4.26 -2.15
C GLU A 566 -27.23 -5.11 -2.58
N SER A 567 -27.30 -6.42 -2.31
CA SER A 567 -26.28 -7.37 -2.77
C SER A 567 -26.44 -7.67 -4.26
N GLY A 568 -25.32 -7.80 -4.98
CA GLY A 568 -25.28 -8.30 -6.37
C GLY A 568 -25.53 -7.23 -7.44
N LYS A 569 -25.68 -5.95 -7.09
CA LYS A 569 -25.90 -4.82 -8.01
C LYS A 569 -25.31 -3.52 -7.46
N PRO A 570 -24.76 -2.65 -8.31
CA PRO A 570 -24.34 -1.33 -7.87
C PRO A 570 -25.56 -0.47 -7.61
N THR A 571 -25.49 0.31 -6.55
CA THR A 571 -26.49 1.32 -6.20
C THR A 571 -25.99 2.67 -6.70
N ARG A 572 -26.70 3.28 -7.66
CA ARG A 572 -26.32 4.58 -8.21
C ARG A 572 -26.83 5.72 -7.33
N VAL A 573 -25.94 6.63 -6.94
CA VAL A 573 -26.27 7.88 -6.23
C VAL A 573 -25.54 9.04 -6.89
N ASP A 574 -26.25 9.84 -7.68
CA ASP A 574 -25.66 11.04 -8.27
C ASP A 574 -25.90 12.24 -7.33
N LEU A 575 -24.88 13.10 -7.15
CA LEU A 575 -24.93 14.25 -6.25
C LEU A 575 -24.61 15.54 -7.03
N ARG A 576 -25.32 16.63 -6.70
CA ARG A 576 -25.09 17.95 -7.29
C ARG A 576 -24.63 18.93 -6.22
N LEU A 577 -23.57 19.67 -6.52
CA LEU A 577 -22.92 20.58 -5.59
C LEU A 577 -23.06 22.01 -6.09
N SER A 578 -23.62 22.88 -5.24
CA SER A 578 -23.65 24.32 -5.48
C SER A 578 -22.33 24.97 -5.04
N ARG A 579 -21.85 25.98 -5.76
CA ARG A 579 -20.67 26.76 -5.37
C ARG A 579 -20.83 27.39 -3.99
N ALA A 580 -19.77 27.33 -3.18
CA ALA A 580 -19.75 27.97 -1.88
C ALA A 580 -19.44 29.47 -2.03
N VAL A 581 -20.04 30.29 -1.18
CA VAL A 581 -19.54 31.64 -0.89
C VAL A 581 -18.59 31.59 0.31
N ALA A 582 -18.03 32.72 0.69
CA ALA A 582 -17.19 32.88 1.87
C ALA A 582 -17.90 32.30 3.09
N HIS A 583 -17.20 31.42 3.81
CA HIS A 583 -17.76 30.70 4.94
C HIS A 583 -16.69 30.36 5.98
N ALA A 584 -17.11 30.20 7.23
CA ALA A 584 -16.32 29.56 8.27
C ALA A 584 -17.24 28.74 9.18
N SER A 585 -17.02 27.43 9.28
CA SER A 585 -17.82 26.58 10.16
C SER A 585 -17.14 25.25 10.49
N THR A 586 -17.60 24.58 11.54
CA THR A 586 -17.34 23.16 11.76
C THR A 586 -18.24 22.29 10.86
N GLY A 587 -18.05 20.97 10.87
CA GLY A 587 -18.83 20.00 10.09
C GLY A 587 -18.34 19.79 8.65
N ARG A 588 -17.22 20.42 8.28
CA ARG A 588 -16.56 20.32 6.96
C ARG A 588 -15.13 19.80 7.15
N THR A 589 -14.56 19.29 6.07
CA THR A 589 -13.12 18.95 5.96
C THR A 589 -12.58 19.55 4.66
N VAL A 590 -11.26 19.66 4.54
CA VAL A 590 -10.60 19.91 3.24
C VAL A 590 -10.06 18.56 2.77
N PRO A 591 -10.70 17.91 1.79
CA PRO A 591 -10.39 16.52 1.48
C PRO A 591 -9.03 16.37 0.83
N GLY A 592 -8.28 15.35 1.23
CA GLY A 592 -7.04 14.97 0.57
C GLY A 592 -6.30 13.82 1.27
N PRO A 593 -5.29 13.23 0.61
CA PRO A 593 -4.48 12.15 1.17
C PRO A 593 -3.76 12.52 2.48
N GLN A 594 -3.44 13.79 2.69
CA GLN A 594 -2.75 14.30 3.89
C GLN A 594 -3.70 15.00 4.87
N SER A 595 -5.01 15.00 4.62
CA SER A 595 -5.98 15.72 5.45
C SER A 595 -5.96 15.19 6.89
N GLN A 596 -5.61 16.07 7.83
CA GLN A 596 -5.57 15.80 9.26
C GLN A 596 -6.75 16.42 9.99
N ALA A 597 -7.40 17.44 9.41
CA ALA A 597 -8.54 18.09 10.02
C ALA A 597 -9.75 17.15 10.07
N THR A 598 -10.42 17.17 11.20
CA THR A 598 -11.68 16.45 11.40
C THR A 598 -12.85 17.42 11.29
N THR A 599 -14.07 16.88 11.26
CA THR A 599 -15.28 17.72 11.22
C THR A 599 -15.47 18.61 12.45
N SER A 600 -14.67 18.47 13.52
CA SER A 600 -14.69 19.39 14.65
C SER A 600 -13.86 20.67 14.44
N ASP A 601 -12.97 20.68 13.45
CA ASP A 601 -12.15 21.84 13.12
C ASP A 601 -12.94 22.86 12.28
N ILE A 602 -12.44 24.09 12.20
CA ILE A 602 -13.12 25.18 11.49
C ILE A 602 -12.55 25.25 10.07
N VAL A 603 -13.39 25.00 9.06
CA VAL A 603 -13.02 25.21 7.66
C VAL A 603 -13.44 26.62 7.24
N ILE A 604 -12.47 27.43 6.83
CA ILE A 604 -12.66 28.76 6.22
C ILE A 604 -12.37 28.67 4.72
N GLY A 605 -13.29 29.12 3.87
CA GLY A 605 -13.18 28.92 2.42
C GLY A 605 -14.17 29.74 1.60
N ASN A 606 -14.02 29.67 0.27
CA ASN A 606 -14.94 30.23 -0.72
C ASN A 606 -15.05 29.26 -1.93
N ASP A 607 -15.41 29.75 -3.13
CA ASP A 607 -15.53 28.98 -4.37
C ASP A 607 -14.19 28.65 -5.07
N LEU A 608 -13.08 29.18 -4.55
CA LEU A 608 -11.74 29.05 -5.13
C LEU A 608 -10.79 28.21 -4.26
N MET A 609 -10.94 28.23 -2.93
CA MET A 609 -10.08 27.47 -2.03
C MET A 609 -10.74 27.22 -0.66
N ALA A 610 -10.17 26.30 0.12
CA ALA A 610 -10.54 26.07 1.52
C ALA A 610 -9.29 25.80 2.37
N LEU A 611 -9.34 26.25 3.63
CA LEU A 611 -8.31 26.10 4.66
C LEU A 611 -8.98 25.57 5.94
N ALA A 612 -8.47 24.48 6.51
CA ALA A 612 -8.90 24.02 7.84
C ALA A 612 -8.00 24.61 8.93
N VAL A 613 -8.61 25.21 9.95
CA VAL A 613 -7.94 25.71 11.16
C VAL A 613 -8.30 24.81 12.33
N SER A 614 -7.29 24.24 12.98
CA SER A 614 -7.49 23.31 14.10
C SER A 614 -8.27 23.96 15.25
N ALA A 615 -9.31 23.28 15.70
CA ALA A 615 -10.08 23.58 16.91
C ALA A 615 -9.98 22.48 17.96
N GLY A 616 -9.08 21.51 17.76
CA GLY A 616 -8.85 20.41 18.70
C GLY A 616 -8.08 19.25 18.10
N SER A 617 -8.09 19.11 16.76
CA SER A 617 -7.27 18.09 16.09
C SER A 617 -5.79 18.38 16.28
N ASN A 618 -5.01 17.31 16.43
CA ASN A 618 -3.60 17.40 16.73
C ASN A 618 -2.76 16.80 15.60
N ASP A 619 -1.89 17.63 15.05
CA ASP A 619 -0.81 17.23 14.18
C ASP A 619 0.32 16.59 15.01
N GLY A 620 0.86 15.46 14.54
CA GLY A 620 1.89 14.69 15.23
C GLY A 620 3.25 15.40 15.29
N GLN A 621 3.55 16.25 14.31
CA GLN A 621 4.74 17.09 14.21
C GLN A 621 4.62 18.41 15.00
N LEU A 622 3.40 18.81 15.38
CA LEU A 622 3.12 19.97 16.23
C LEU A 622 2.51 19.64 17.61
N PRO A 623 3.09 18.70 18.39
CA PRO A 623 2.44 18.18 19.59
C PRO A 623 2.11 19.28 20.61
N GLY A 624 0.82 19.44 20.90
CA GLY A 624 0.33 20.40 21.89
C GLY A 624 0.49 21.87 21.48
N ALA A 625 0.68 22.15 20.19
CA ALA A 625 0.73 23.50 19.63
C ALA A 625 -0.18 23.68 18.39
N THR A 626 -0.93 22.65 17.99
CA THR A 626 -1.73 22.62 16.75
C THR A 626 -2.96 23.52 16.77
N VAL A 627 -3.67 23.63 17.91
CA VAL A 627 -4.90 24.43 18.03
C VAL A 627 -4.67 25.84 17.49
N GLY A 628 -5.55 26.33 16.62
CA GLY A 628 -5.48 27.65 16.00
C GLY A 628 -4.58 27.76 14.77
N LYS A 629 -3.91 26.67 14.38
CA LYS A 629 -3.04 26.61 13.18
C LYS A 629 -3.76 25.95 12.00
N PRO A 630 -3.35 26.27 10.77
CA PRO A 630 -3.73 25.50 9.60
C PRO A 630 -3.39 24.02 9.75
N LEU A 631 -4.28 23.15 9.28
CA LEU A 631 -4.01 21.73 9.10
C LEU A 631 -3.98 21.41 7.61
N ASP A 632 -5.10 21.70 6.94
CA ASP A 632 -5.31 21.29 5.56
C ASP A 632 -5.59 22.51 4.67
N LEU A 633 -5.14 22.47 3.42
CA LEU A 633 -5.29 23.57 2.47
C LEU A 633 -5.40 23.03 1.05
N ALA A 634 -6.44 23.46 0.31
CA ALA A 634 -6.56 23.09 -1.09
C ALA A 634 -7.24 24.16 -1.95
N ALA A 635 -6.89 24.17 -3.23
CA ALA A 635 -7.56 24.90 -4.30
C ALA A 635 -8.78 24.11 -4.82
N VAL A 636 -9.76 24.82 -5.36
CA VAL A 636 -10.94 24.19 -5.98
C VAL A 636 -10.52 23.22 -7.10
N GLY A 637 -11.11 22.03 -7.10
CA GLY A 637 -10.80 20.98 -8.08
C GLY A 637 -9.53 20.18 -7.76
N HIS A 638 -8.87 20.44 -6.63
CA HIS A 638 -7.70 19.70 -6.15
C HIS A 638 -7.95 19.09 -4.76
N LEU A 639 -7.11 18.13 -4.39
CA LEU A 639 -7.08 17.55 -3.05
C LEU A 639 -6.02 18.23 -2.19
N ASP A 640 -6.21 18.22 -0.88
CA ASP A 640 -5.19 18.63 0.09
C ASP A 640 -3.98 17.69 0.04
N GLN A 641 -2.80 18.29 -0.13
CA GLN A 641 -1.52 17.56 -0.14
C GLN A 641 -0.50 18.21 0.80
N LEU A 642 -0.92 19.20 1.57
CA LEU A 642 -0.09 19.86 2.56
C LEU A 642 0.14 18.87 3.71
N ASP A 643 1.39 18.65 4.11
CA ASP A 643 1.67 17.85 5.31
C ASP A 643 1.33 18.67 6.56
N TRP A 644 2.01 19.81 6.73
CA TRP A 644 1.63 20.77 7.76
C TRP A 644 2.11 22.20 7.47
N LEU A 645 1.45 23.14 8.13
CA LEU A 645 1.68 24.57 7.99
C LEU A 645 1.56 25.27 9.35
N ASN A 646 2.61 25.95 9.79
CA ASN A 646 2.68 26.55 11.13
C ASN A 646 2.77 28.07 11.11
N LEU A 647 1.65 28.67 11.50
CA LEU A 647 1.40 30.10 11.53
C LEU A 647 1.09 30.55 12.98
N SER A 648 1.97 31.25 13.67
CA SER A 648 3.37 31.61 13.40
C SER A 648 4.20 31.22 14.62
N TYR A 649 5.53 31.30 14.56
CA TYR A 649 6.39 31.03 15.73
C TYR A 649 6.93 32.31 16.39
N ALA A 650 7.40 32.21 17.64
CA ALA A 650 8.07 33.27 18.38
C ALA A 650 9.21 32.68 19.23
N SER A 651 10.42 32.60 18.67
CA SER A 651 11.58 31.92 19.23
C SER A 651 12.59 32.89 19.84
N THR A 652 13.21 32.48 20.95
CA THR A 652 14.30 33.23 21.61
C THR A 652 15.57 33.35 20.76
N ALA A 653 15.82 32.39 19.87
CA ALA A 653 16.97 32.36 18.97
C ALA A 653 16.55 32.17 17.52
N GLN A 654 17.42 32.56 16.57
CA GLN A 654 17.18 32.28 15.17
C GLN A 654 17.11 30.75 14.97
N PRO A 655 16.01 30.20 14.42
CA PRO A 655 15.92 28.76 14.18
C PRO A 655 16.98 28.28 13.20
N ARG A 656 17.73 27.23 13.57
CA ARG A 656 18.86 26.70 12.81
C ARG A 656 18.97 25.18 12.94
N GLY A 657 19.68 24.56 11.98
CA GLY A 657 19.90 23.11 11.94
C GLY A 657 18.73 22.35 11.31
N ALA A 658 18.89 21.03 11.20
CA ALA A 658 17.94 20.16 10.50
C ALA A 658 16.52 20.17 11.08
N ASN A 659 16.39 20.51 12.37
CA ASN A 659 15.12 20.56 13.10
C ASN A 659 14.62 21.99 13.32
N ALA A 660 15.14 22.99 12.58
CA ALA A 660 14.74 24.39 12.74
C ALA A 660 13.22 24.60 12.56
N TRP A 661 12.59 23.75 11.76
CA TRP A 661 11.15 23.72 11.51
C TRP A 661 10.31 23.42 12.77
N GLN A 662 10.84 22.72 13.78
CA GLN A 662 10.12 22.30 14.99
C GLN A 662 9.80 23.49 15.93
N GLN A 663 8.91 24.37 15.50
CA GLN A 663 8.58 25.60 16.19
C GLN A 663 7.23 25.51 16.91
N LEU A 664 7.28 25.12 18.18
CA LEU A 664 6.10 24.95 19.04
C LEU A 664 5.81 26.18 19.93
N THR A 665 6.41 27.32 19.58
CA THR A 665 6.61 28.45 20.50
C THR A 665 5.45 29.43 20.60
N VAL A 666 4.38 29.23 19.84
CA VAL A 666 3.09 29.91 19.98
C VAL A 666 2.01 28.87 20.18
N LYS A 667 1.22 29.03 21.25
CA LYS A 667 0.13 28.14 21.61
C LYS A 667 -1.15 28.94 21.77
N TYR A 668 -2.11 28.69 20.87
CA TYR A 668 -3.44 29.26 20.98
C TYR A 668 -4.27 28.46 22.00
N THR A 669 -5.02 29.16 22.83
CA THR A 669 -5.92 28.57 23.84
C THR A 669 -7.38 28.69 23.45
N SER A 670 -7.68 29.45 22.40
CA SER A 670 -9.01 29.63 21.85
C SER A 670 -8.95 29.76 20.33
N VAL A 671 -9.96 29.21 19.66
CA VAL A 671 -10.26 29.46 18.26
C VAL A 671 -11.77 29.61 18.10
N GLU A 672 -12.21 30.59 17.32
CA GLU A 672 -13.63 30.86 17.13
C GLU A 672 -13.92 31.48 15.76
N VAL A 673 -15.12 31.23 15.25
CA VAL A 673 -15.66 31.96 14.10
C VAL A 673 -16.16 33.31 14.60
N VAL A 674 -15.52 34.39 14.15
CA VAL A 674 -15.86 35.77 14.55
C VAL A 674 -17.01 36.32 13.71
N ALA A 675 -16.99 36.05 12.41
CA ALA A 675 -18.00 36.53 11.48
C ALA A 675 -18.11 35.60 10.27
N THR A 676 -19.32 35.46 9.73
CA THR A 676 -19.57 34.85 8.42
C THR A 676 -20.69 35.62 7.75
N THR A 677 -20.41 36.13 6.55
CA THR A 677 -21.36 36.82 5.67
C THR A 677 -21.22 36.24 4.26
N ASP A 678 -22.19 36.52 3.39
CA ASP A 678 -22.13 36.07 1.99
C ASP A 678 -20.91 36.61 1.22
N SER A 679 -20.23 37.63 1.74
CA SER A 679 -19.06 38.25 1.10
C SER A 679 -17.72 37.89 1.75
N SER A 680 -17.71 37.54 3.04
CA SER A 680 -16.49 37.30 3.80
C SER A 680 -16.69 36.43 5.04
N ALA A 681 -15.66 35.70 5.44
CA ALA A 681 -15.64 34.97 6.71
C ALA A 681 -14.36 35.27 7.50
N VAL A 682 -14.45 35.19 8.83
CA VAL A 682 -13.37 35.52 9.75
C VAL A 682 -13.29 34.50 10.88
N VAL A 683 -12.10 33.95 11.09
CA VAL A 683 -11.76 33.06 12.20
C VAL A 683 -10.65 33.71 13.02
N ARG A 684 -10.73 33.63 14.35
CA ARG A 684 -9.72 34.17 15.26
C ARG A 684 -9.17 33.08 16.16
N ALA A 685 -7.85 32.99 16.24
CA ALA A 685 -7.13 32.20 17.23
C ALA A 685 -6.36 33.12 18.17
N ALA A 686 -6.42 32.88 19.47
CA ALA A 686 -5.73 33.71 20.47
C ALA A 686 -5.01 32.85 21.52
N GLY A 687 -3.82 33.30 21.93
CA GLY A 687 -3.00 32.68 22.96
C GLY A 687 -1.71 33.45 23.20
N THR A 688 -0.64 32.75 23.57
CA THR A 688 0.63 33.37 23.94
C THR A 688 1.83 32.61 23.37
N SER A 689 3.00 33.26 23.40
CA SER A 689 4.25 32.57 23.19
C SER A 689 4.64 31.76 24.43
N THR A 690 5.19 30.56 24.24
CA THR A 690 5.75 29.77 25.36
C THR A 690 7.12 30.27 25.78
N ASP A 691 7.90 30.77 24.83
CA ASP A 691 9.23 31.34 25.06
C ASP A 691 9.16 32.75 25.67
N PHE A 692 8.09 33.48 25.33
CA PHE A 692 7.78 34.81 25.86
C PHE A 692 6.33 34.85 26.40
N PRO A 693 6.07 34.36 27.62
CA PRO A 693 4.70 34.26 28.16
C PRO A 693 3.92 35.59 28.21
N ASP A 694 4.64 36.71 28.32
CA ASP A 694 4.06 38.05 28.31
C ASP A 694 3.75 38.58 26.88
N VAL A 695 4.14 37.85 25.84
CA VAL A 695 3.81 38.17 24.44
C VAL A 695 2.55 37.41 24.06
N GLU A 696 1.46 38.16 23.97
CA GLU A 696 0.19 37.69 23.41
C GLU A 696 0.32 37.56 21.90
N ALA A 697 -0.24 36.48 21.34
CA ALA A 697 -0.32 36.24 19.90
C ALA A 697 -1.78 36.02 19.50
N VAL A 698 -2.27 36.85 18.57
CA VAL A 698 -3.62 36.74 18.00
C VAL A 698 -3.51 36.60 16.50
N THR A 699 -4.03 35.50 15.95
CA THR A 699 -4.10 35.27 14.51
C THR A 699 -5.53 35.41 14.02
N THR A 700 -5.75 36.33 13.08
CA THR A 700 -7.03 36.51 12.39
C THR A 700 -6.90 35.99 10.96
N TYR A 701 -7.72 35.00 10.62
CA TYR A 701 -7.89 34.47 9.28
C TYR A 701 -9.12 35.12 8.65
N ARG A 702 -8.98 35.69 7.47
CA ARG A 702 -10.07 36.30 6.71
C ARG A 702 -10.04 35.81 5.27
N ILE A 703 -11.20 35.39 4.76
CA ILE A 703 -11.39 35.13 3.33
C ILE A 703 -12.52 36.00 2.79
N ASP A 704 -12.31 36.55 1.60
CA ASP A 704 -13.30 37.28 0.82
C ASP A 704 -13.67 36.47 -0.44
N ASN A 705 -14.88 36.64 -0.97
CA ASN A 705 -15.27 36.00 -2.23
C ASN A 705 -14.36 36.39 -3.39
N GLY A 706 -14.05 35.44 -4.26
CA GLY A 706 -13.20 35.66 -5.44
C GLY A 706 -11.71 35.81 -5.14
N GLN A 707 -11.28 35.64 -3.89
CA GLN A 707 -9.85 35.59 -3.53
C GLN A 707 -9.38 34.14 -3.40
N PRO A 708 -8.31 33.73 -4.12
CA PRO A 708 -7.71 32.40 -3.97
C PRO A 708 -6.71 32.33 -2.79
N TRP A 709 -6.98 33.09 -1.73
CA TRP A 709 -6.16 33.09 -0.52
C TRP A 709 -6.98 33.44 0.73
N VAL A 710 -6.49 32.99 1.88
CA VAL A 710 -6.91 33.47 3.20
C VAL A 710 -5.87 34.50 3.68
N THR A 711 -6.29 35.71 4.01
CA THR A 711 -5.43 36.67 4.71
C THR A 711 -5.27 36.22 6.15
N ALA A 712 -4.03 35.93 6.57
CA ALA A 712 -3.68 35.61 7.94
C ALA A 712 -2.86 36.76 8.55
N GLU A 713 -3.36 37.33 9.64
CA GLU A 713 -2.72 38.41 10.39
C GLU A 713 -2.39 37.93 11.80
N THR A 714 -1.11 37.76 12.12
CA THR A 714 -0.68 37.49 13.50
C THR A 714 -0.21 38.78 14.11
N THR A 715 -0.93 39.27 15.11
CA THR A 715 -0.51 40.39 15.93
C THR A 715 0.13 39.86 17.22
N PHE A 716 1.42 40.17 17.39
CA PHE A 716 2.14 39.99 18.64
C PHE A 716 2.04 41.26 19.47
N THR A 717 1.59 41.15 20.72
CA THR A 717 1.50 42.27 21.65
C THR A 717 2.33 41.99 22.89
N ASN A 718 3.29 42.85 23.21
CA ASN A 718 4.04 42.74 24.45
C ASN A 718 3.18 43.27 25.62
N ARG A 719 2.62 42.38 26.43
CA ARG A 719 1.84 42.70 27.64
C ARG A 719 2.72 42.81 28.89
N GLY A 720 4.01 42.53 28.76
CA GLY A 720 4.99 42.55 29.85
C GLY A 720 5.49 43.96 30.16
N ALA A 721 6.31 44.05 31.22
CA ALA A 721 6.90 45.31 31.67
C ALA A 721 8.29 45.60 31.05
N GLN A 722 8.85 44.67 30.27
CA GLN A 722 10.18 44.78 29.68
C GLN A 722 10.12 44.65 28.16
N ALA A 723 11.02 45.32 27.46
CA ALA A 723 11.20 45.12 26.02
C ALA A 723 11.66 43.68 25.74
N CYS A 724 11.19 43.10 24.64
CA CYS A 724 11.58 41.77 24.20
C CYS A 724 11.99 41.76 22.73
N THR A 725 12.98 40.94 22.39
CA THR A 725 13.40 40.68 21.02
C THR A 725 13.30 39.19 20.73
N PHE A 726 12.62 38.82 19.66
CA PHE A 726 12.39 37.43 19.28
C PHE A 726 12.44 37.24 17.76
N TRP A 727 12.64 36.01 17.33
CA TRP A 727 12.53 35.58 15.95
C TRP A 727 11.13 35.07 15.67
N THR A 728 10.55 35.47 14.56
CA THR A 728 9.23 35.03 14.09
C THR A 728 9.25 34.74 12.60
N GLY A 729 8.18 34.10 12.15
CA GLY A 729 7.99 33.64 10.79
C GLY A 729 6.99 32.50 10.77
N ASP A 730 6.94 31.84 9.62
CA ASP A 730 6.03 30.76 9.32
C ASP A 730 6.83 29.58 8.74
N VAL A 731 6.35 28.36 8.95
CA VAL A 731 6.95 27.13 8.40
C VAL A 731 5.93 26.42 7.54
N ILE A 732 6.36 25.96 6.37
CA ILE A 732 5.57 25.11 5.46
C ILE A 732 6.41 23.88 5.09
N ASP A 733 5.77 22.71 5.13
CA ASP A 733 6.41 21.41 4.95
C ASP A 733 5.55 20.49 4.07
N HIS A 734 6.21 19.59 3.36
CA HIS A 734 5.59 18.53 2.60
C HIS A 734 6.38 17.23 2.73
N ASP A 735 5.66 16.12 2.77
CA ASP A 735 6.23 14.77 2.82
C ASP A 735 5.83 13.91 1.60
N GLY A 736 4.99 14.45 0.71
CA GLY A 736 4.48 13.74 -0.46
C GLY A 736 5.52 13.64 -1.59
N ALA A 737 5.54 12.47 -2.24
CA ALA A 737 6.37 12.25 -3.41
C ALA A 737 6.03 13.24 -4.54
N GLY A 738 7.07 13.79 -5.21
CA GLY A 738 6.92 14.73 -6.33
C GLY A 738 6.67 16.20 -5.93
N GLN A 739 6.40 16.47 -4.66
CA GLN A 739 6.24 17.82 -4.13
C GLN A 739 7.59 18.54 -4.00
N ARG A 740 7.57 19.86 -4.11
CA ARG A 740 8.78 20.70 -4.20
C ARG A 740 8.63 21.96 -3.38
N SER A 741 9.64 22.30 -2.59
CA SER A 741 9.73 23.61 -1.92
C SER A 741 10.33 24.67 -2.84
N GLY A 742 9.87 25.92 -2.70
CA GLY A 742 10.31 27.03 -3.51
C GLY A 742 10.40 28.34 -2.75
N ILE A 743 11.41 29.13 -3.09
CA ILE A 743 11.67 30.45 -2.52
C ILE A 743 11.81 31.44 -3.67
N ALA A 744 11.20 32.62 -3.54
CA ALA A 744 11.23 33.65 -4.57
C ALA A 744 12.66 33.95 -5.06
N GLY A 745 12.94 33.66 -6.33
CA GLY A 745 14.26 33.87 -6.97
C GLY A 745 15.26 32.72 -6.83
N HIS A 746 14.89 31.61 -6.19
CA HIS A 746 15.75 30.43 -6.02
C HIS A 746 15.19 29.17 -6.69
N GLY A 747 14.01 29.24 -7.30
CA GLY A 747 13.36 28.09 -7.93
C GLY A 747 13.05 26.99 -6.92
N THR A 748 13.10 25.72 -7.38
CA THR A 748 12.98 24.55 -6.50
C THR A 748 14.21 24.41 -5.60
N ILE A 749 13.96 24.26 -4.30
CA ILE A 749 14.99 23.97 -3.32
C ILE A 749 15.31 22.47 -3.39
N THR A 750 16.56 22.13 -3.72
CA THR A 750 16.99 20.73 -3.93
C THR A 750 17.97 20.24 -2.87
N THR A 751 18.19 21.01 -1.80
CA THR A 751 19.09 20.61 -0.71
C THR A 751 18.48 19.43 0.06
N GLY A 752 19.30 18.41 0.32
CA GLY A 752 18.83 17.17 0.98
C GLY A 752 18.43 17.38 2.44
N TYR A 753 17.62 16.43 2.96
CA TYR A 753 17.26 16.39 4.37
C TYR A 753 18.51 16.40 5.26
N GLY A 754 18.51 17.22 6.31
CA GLY A 754 19.65 17.40 7.22
C GLY A 754 20.70 18.43 6.79
N SER A 755 20.58 19.04 5.60
CA SER A 755 21.49 20.10 5.11
C SER A 755 20.76 21.40 4.74
N PRO A 756 20.01 22.04 5.66
CA PRO A 756 19.28 23.26 5.38
C PRO A 756 20.21 24.45 5.07
N GLY A 757 19.77 25.31 4.15
CA GLY A 757 20.50 26.48 3.67
C GLY A 757 19.78 27.79 3.97
N ASP A 758 20.55 28.88 4.00
CA ASP A 758 20.04 30.25 4.03
C ASP A 758 19.76 30.75 2.61
N TYR A 759 18.61 31.42 2.46
CA TYR A 759 18.16 32.01 1.21
C TYR A 759 17.73 33.45 1.45
N VAL A 760 18.04 34.32 0.50
CA VAL A 760 17.55 35.70 0.48
C VAL A 760 16.48 35.79 -0.62
N PRO A 761 15.18 35.83 -0.26
CA PRO A 761 14.10 35.93 -1.24
C PRO A 761 14.20 37.22 -2.06
N SER A 762 14.04 37.11 -3.37
CA SER A 762 13.94 38.26 -4.29
C SER A 762 12.53 38.84 -4.39
N GLY A 763 11.54 38.14 -3.83
CA GLY A 763 10.14 38.53 -3.75
C GLY A 763 9.55 38.15 -2.40
N THR A 764 8.28 38.44 -2.18
CA THR A 764 7.65 38.34 -0.87
C THR A 764 6.94 37.01 -0.63
N TRP A 765 7.48 35.90 -1.13
CA TRP A 765 6.85 34.59 -0.94
C TRP A 765 7.84 33.45 -0.68
N ILE A 766 7.35 32.49 0.10
CA ILE A 766 7.83 31.10 0.16
C ILE A 766 6.64 30.20 -0.16
N GLY A 767 6.87 29.04 -0.75
CA GLY A 767 5.78 28.15 -1.11
C GLY A 767 6.26 26.77 -1.50
N MET A 768 5.30 25.93 -1.88
CA MET A 768 5.60 24.59 -2.37
C MET A 768 4.55 24.12 -3.37
N THR A 769 4.83 23.02 -4.05
CA THR A 769 3.93 22.43 -5.05
C THR A 769 3.28 21.19 -4.48
N GLY A 770 2.01 20.98 -4.81
CA GLY A 770 1.45 19.64 -4.88
C GLY A 770 2.14 18.84 -5.99
N SER A 771 1.87 17.54 -6.04
CA SER A 771 2.12 16.73 -7.22
C SER A 771 1.12 17.06 -8.33
N ASP A 772 -0.07 17.61 -8.01
CA ASP A 772 -1.21 17.80 -8.92
C ASP A 772 -1.37 19.22 -9.48
N ARG A 773 -0.34 19.80 -10.10
CA ARG A 773 -0.35 21.22 -10.58
C ARG A 773 -0.80 22.25 -9.53
N GLN A 774 -1.03 21.88 -8.29
CA GLN A 774 -1.40 22.80 -7.22
C GLN A 774 -0.16 23.47 -6.66
N THR A 775 -0.26 24.74 -6.29
CA THR A 775 0.82 25.49 -5.66
C THR A 775 0.30 26.22 -4.44
N TYR A 776 1.00 26.02 -3.33
CA TYR A 776 0.73 26.60 -2.03
C TYR A 776 1.72 27.72 -1.76
N GLY A 777 1.28 28.83 -1.18
CA GLY A 777 2.15 29.96 -0.92
C GLY A 777 1.80 30.75 0.32
N LEU A 778 2.85 31.25 0.98
CA LEU A 778 2.78 32.29 1.99
C LEU A 778 3.33 33.58 1.40
N LEU A 779 2.44 34.51 1.06
CA LEU A 779 2.79 35.78 0.43
C LEU A 779 2.71 36.92 1.45
N TYR A 780 3.86 37.47 1.80
CA TYR A 780 4.00 38.53 2.81
C TYR A 780 3.71 39.91 2.22
N GLU A 781 2.99 40.77 2.94
CA GLU A 781 2.64 42.11 2.42
C GLU A 781 3.78 43.13 2.54
N ASN A 782 4.52 43.17 3.65
CA ASN A 782 5.46 44.27 3.95
C ASN A 782 6.68 43.82 4.77
N SER A 783 7.43 42.82 4.34
CA SER A 783 8.65 42.40 5.05
C SER A 783 9.80 41.99 4.11
N SER A 784 10.99 42.52 4.40
CA SER A 784 12.24 41.84 4.08
C SER A 784 12.43 40.73 5.12
N PHE A 785 12.39 39.48 4.71
CA PHE A 785 12.64 38.33 5.57
C PHE A 785 13.79 37.48 5.00
N GLY A 786 14.50 36.78 5.88
CA GLY A 786 15.39 35.69 5.45
C GLY A 786 14.58 34.42 5.31
N ALA A 787 14.93 33.54 4.37
CA ALA A 787 14.35 32.21 4.30
C ALA A 787 15.39 31.17 4.68
N TYR A 788 14.95 30.09 5.32
CA TYR A 788 15.80 28.98 5.72
C TYR A 788 15.07 27.68 5.41
N GLY A 789 15.76 26.66 4.94
CA GLY A 789 15.10 25.39 4.65
C GLY A 789 15.89 24.47 3.76
N ASN A 790 15.22 23.41 3.35
CA ASN A 790 15.73 22.39 2.46
C ASN A 790 14.62 21.92 1.49
N GLY A 791 14.80 20.77 0.85
CA GLY A 791 13.87 20.30 -0.18
C GLY A 791 12.45 20.02 0.30
N ASN A 792 12.25 19.65 1.57
CA ASN A 792 10.94 19.25 2.09
C ASN A 792 10.25 20.32 2.95
N TRP A 793 11.00 21.11 3.73
CA TRP A 793 10.43 22.24 4.47
C TRP A 793 11.18 23.54 4.20
N ILE A 794 10.45 24.65 4.28
CA ILE A 794 11.01 26.00 4.23
C ILE A 794 10.33 26.89 5.25
N MET A 795 11.06 27.88 5.76
CA MET A 795 10.55 28.83 6.72
C MET A 795 10.99 30.25 6.42
N SER A 796 10.14 31.22 6.78
CA SER A 796 10.52 32.62 6.85
C SER A 796 11.13 32.94 8.21
N GLN A 797 12.04 33.91 8.24
CA GLN A 797 12.74 34.33 9.45
C GLN A 797 12.86 35.86 9.48
N LEU A 798 12.29 36.45 10.52
CA LEU A 798 12.33 37.87 10.83
C LEU A 798 12.67 38.05 12.31
N GLN A 799 13.49 39.04 12.64
CA GLN A 799 13.70 39.48 14.01
C GLN A 799 12.82 40.68 14.33
N VAL A 800 12.12 40.63 15.46
CA VAL A 800 11.21 41.67 15.93
C VAL A 800 11.60 42.09 17.34
N ALA A 801 11.61 43.40 17.60
CA ALA A 801 11.76 43.98 18.92
C ALA A 801 10.48 44.74 19.30
N LEU A 802 9.94 44.47 20.49
CA LEU A 802 8.74 45.10 21.02
C LEU A 802 9.00 45.75 22.37
N GLU A 803 8.78 47.05 22.46
CA GLU A 803 8.66 47.76 23.73
C GLU A 803 7.39 47.32 24.49
N PRO A 804 7.32 47.53 25.83
CA PRO A 804 6.11 47.29 26.60
C PRO A 804 4.88 47.98 25.98
N GLY A 805 3.81 47.20 25.73
CA GLY A 805 2.57 47.67 25.11
C GLY A 805 2.62 47.82 23.58
N ALA A 806 3.79 47.64 22.95
CA ALA A 806 3.91 47.72 21.50
C ALA A 806 3.37 46.46 20.81
N THR A 807 2.97 46.62 19.55
CA THR A 807 2.44 45.56 18.69
C THR A 807 3.26 45.42 17.42
N PHE A 808 3.46 44.18 16.97
CA PHE A 808 3.96 43.87 15.63
C PHE A 808 2.96 42.95 14.93
N THR A 809 2.65 43.23 13.67
CA THR A 809 1.71 42.41 12.88
C THR A 809 2.43 41.79 11.69
N LEU A 810 2.46 40.46 11.65
CA LEU A 810 2.88 39.67 10.50
C LEU A 810 1.65 39.37 9.65
N ARG A 811 1.54 40.02 8.49
CA ARG A 811 0.44 39.80 7.55
C ARG A 811 0.92 39.03 6.32
N ARG A 812 0.19 37.96 6.02
CA ARG A 812 0.42 37.11 4.85
C ARG A 812 -0.89 36.70 4.19
N ARG A 813 -0.82 36.41 2.90
CA ARG A 813 -1.85 35.70 2.16
C ARG A 813 -1.43 34.24 2.11
N VAL A 814 -2.28 33.35 2.64
CA VAL A 814 -2.12 31.90 2.59
C VAL A 814 -2.91 31.42 1.38
N ALA A 815 -2.21 31.08 0.30
CA ALA A 815 -2.79 30.79 -1.00
C ALA A 815 -2.68 29.31 -1.36
N ALA A 816 -3.71 28.81 -2.04
CA ALA A 816 -3.66 27.57 -2.81
C ALA A 816 -4.26 27.85 -4.19
N VAL A 817 -3.51 27.53 -5.24
CA VAL A 817 -3.92 27.80 -6.62
C VAL A 817 -3.52 26.67 -7.56
N ASP A 818 -4.30 26.51 -8.62
CA ASP A 818 -3.87 25.75 -9.79
C ASP A 818 -2.79 26.55 -10.54
N SER A 819 -1.61 25.96 -10.72
CA SER A 819 -0.49 26.57 -11.45
C SER A 819 -0.67 26.55 -12.97
N GLY A 820 -1.70 25.86 -13.49
CA GLY A 820 -1.97 25.74 -14.90
C GLY A 820 -0.85 25.00 -15.63
N ALA A 821 -0.63 25.36 -16.90
CA ALA A 821 0.36 24.69 -17.75
C ALA A 821 1.78 25.24 -17.66
N ASP A 822 2.09 26.03 -16.62
CA ASP A 822 3.41 26.62 -16.46
C ASP A 822 4.47 25.55 -16.20
N SER A 823 5.65 25.72 -16.81
CA SER A 823 6.80 24.84 -16.57
C SER A 823 7.41 25.04 -15.19
N ASP A 824 7.29 26.25 -14.64
CA ASP A 824 7.62 26.58 -13.25
C ASP A 824 6.32 26.86 -12.48
N PRO A 825 5.86 25.92 -11.63
CA PRO A 825 4.60 26.06 -10.91
C PRO A 825 4.60 27.25 -9.94
N PHE A 826 5.77 27.71 -9.47
CA PHE A 826 5.87 28.86 -8.59
C PHE A 826 5.57 30.21 -9.27
N THR A 827 5.50 30.23 -10.61
CA THR A 827 5.04 31.41 -11.36
C THR A 827 3.63 31.82 -10.92
N ALA A 828 2.80 30.86 -10.51
CA ALA A 828 1.47 31.13 -9.98
C ALA A 828 1.51 32.03 -8.74
N LEU A 829 2.46 31.83 -7.83
CA LEU A 829 2.62 32.66 -6.64
C LEU A 829 3.08 34.08 -6.97
N ALA A 830 3.92 34.23 -8.00
CA ALA A 830 4.37 35.56 -8.43
C ALA A 830 3.25 36.40 -9.09
N ARG A 831 2.15 35.77 -9.53
CA ARG A 831 0.98 36.46 -10.12
C ARG A 831 -0.01 36.95 -9.07
N LEU A 832 0.05 36.42 -7.85
CA LEU A 832 -0.83 36.76 -6.72
C LEU A 832 -0.29 37.97 -5.97
#